data_AF-A0A0A1TNC8-F1
#
_entry.id   AF-A0A0A1TNC8-F1
#
_cell.length_a   1.000
_cell.length_b   1.000
_cell.length_c   1.000
_cell.angle_alpha   90.00
_cell.angle_beta   90.00
_cell.angle_gamma   90.00
#
_symmetry.space_group_name_H-M   'P 1'
#
loop_
_entity.id
_entity.type
_entity.pdbx_description
1 polymer ?
#
loop_
_entity_poly.entity_id
_entity_poly.type
_entity_poly.pdbx_seq_one_letter_code
_entity_poly.pdbx_strand_id
1 'polypeptide(L)'
;MCRPDAVTACPACICFILFTQSFLIIMLGSQICQFKLNTGSSATKDVLITVSWALNTVVAEPTQSLHRTVDLVIDASTLDGITSCQSAAIVDKNDAPLQDEFTSTLINHILRHRVPGSSEIIVKLILPSKDGFCIRSDFLERRLDGYQHISHIQGFLMPRQEIKAPRFESQNGANGVTSALRLHHLLQHVTGAIHVPTMQRLGDLEKELVNRLSFPWISPVAIPEKRIVWVKGYEDLESGRRIWEAAYALGIKVVIIDQEGSWAQKDDPRWNHLREAFIPTSIAADAGFTDRIVAAVRNYDKPVDALVTIYNAGCVAIARACEILGLWTSPPESFIIAGDKYKSRELELDNGEAFKVSSVDALYARLQSKDHEPVNYPLIVKPCMGWGSECVAKVQNEEQLVEAVARASGRHEAGPNPRTDVMVEPYIDGPEVDANFVLIDGEVAFFEMADDFPKLGDNATNPADGSFLETSMVLPTGLSSEEIEVSKNSVHQTLLRQGFRTGVYHCEGRIRYSSKAYDTRDGLTNLYPNDTHDSQKKPSFYLHEVNARPGGYFVSSATMLTYGVDYYGIHILSHLGDLDRARALSVPYADGAQWWLEVVVMHEDKPGMMKTEDSGKLLLDTYPDIRAAVADYKTHRKKGERLYGPTATLFSYLAYFSVVSRESREDCLRMAQKVRDKFTYEIE
;
A
#
# COMPACT_ATOMS: atom_id res chain seq x y z
N MET A 1 -46.66 -10.13 -6.73
CA MET A 1 -47.69 -10.09 -7.80
C MET A 1 -47.73 -8.66 -8.34
N CYS A 2 -46.88 -8.34 -9.32
CA CYS A 2 -46.88 -7.08 -10.07
C CYS A 2 -46.38 -7.40 -11.48
N ARG A 3 -47.10 -6.91 -12.49
CA ARG A 3 -46.95 -7.25 -13.91
C ARG A 3 -45.70 -6.59 -14.53
N PRO A 4 -45.06 -7.22 -15.53
CA PRO A 4 -44.22 -6.51 -16.49
C PRO A 4 -45.09 -5.91 -17.62
N ASP A 5 -44.52 -4.95 -18.35
CA ASP A 5 -44.87 -4.46 -19.69
C ASP A 5 -45.28 -2.98 -19.76
N ALA A 6 -44.34 -2.15 -20.23
CA ALA A 6 -44.50 -1.31 -21.43
C ALA A 6 -43.17 -0.59 -21.75
N VAL A 7 -42.37 -1.18 -22.63
CA VAL A 7 -41.29 -0.48 -23.35
C VAL A 7 -41.89 0.03 -24.65
N THR A 8 -42.18 1.33 -24.73
CA THR A 8 -42.46 2.01 -26.01
C THR A 8 -41.14 2.45 -26.64
N ALA A 9 -40.81 1.84 -27.78
CA ALA A 9 -39.65 2.16 -28.59
C ALA A 9 -39.78 3.56 -29.24
N CYS A 10 -38.80 4.43 -28.99
CA CYS A 10 -38.51 5.62 -29.79
C CYS A 10 -37.11 5.43 -30.41
N PRO A 11 -36.84 5.71 -31.70
CA PRO A 11 -35.62 5.25 -32.37
C PRO A 11 -34.33 6.03 -32.04
N ALA A 12 -34.29 6.84 -30.97
CA ALA A 12 -33.19 7.81 -30.76
C ALA A 12 -32.32 7.60 -29.51
N CYS A 13 -32.62 6.65 -28.61
CA CYS A 13 -31.76 6.32 -27.47
C CYS A 13 -32.10 4.91 -26.98
N ILE A 14 -31.21 3.93 -27.19
CA ILE A 14 -31.33 2.61 -26.57
C ILE A 14 -30.54 2.67 -25.25
N CYS A 15 -31.24 2.90 -24.13
CA CYS A 15 -30.69 2.72 -22.79
C CYS A 15 -30.66 1.22 -22.45
N PHE A 16 -29.46 0.64 -22.33
CA PHE A 16 -29.29 -0.65 -21.68
C PHE A 16 -29.05 -0.44 -20.19
N ILE A 17 -29.80 -1.16 -19.35
CA ILE A 17 -29.69 -1.14 -17.89
C ILE A 17 -29.02 -2.45 -17.46
N LEU A 18 -27.82 -2.36 -16.89
CA LEU A 18 -27.15 -3.46 -16.21
C LEU A 18 -27.25 -3.24 -14.70
N PHE A 19 -27.90 -4.17 -14.00
CA PHE A 19 -27.97 -4.18 -12.54
C PHE A 19 -26.76 -4.93 -11.97
N THR A 20 -25.95 -4.23 -11.18
CA THR A 20 -25.06 -4.84 -10.18
C THR A 20 -25.58 -4.42 -8.81
N GLN A 21 -25.40 -5.24 -7.75
CA GLN A 21 -26.17 -5.14 -6.50
C GLN A 21 -26.13 -3.78 -5.76
N SER A 22 -25.30 -2.81 -6.19
CA SER A 22 -25.23 -1.46 -5.60
C SER A 22 -25.10 -0.29 -6.61
N PHE A 23 -25.01 -0.54 -7.92
CA PHE A 23 -24.72 0.49 -8.93
C PHE A 23 -25.49 0.31 -10.24
N LEU A 24 -25.86 1.43 -10.86
CA LEU A 24 -26.55 1.51 -12.15
C LEU A 24 -25.61 2.10 -13.22
N ILE A 25 -25.44 1.36 -14.32
CA ILE A 25 -24.73 1.84 -15.52
C ILE A 25 -25.76 2.25 -16.56
N ILE A 26 -25.66 3.50 -17.04
CA ILE A 26 -26.55 4.06 -18.06
C ILE A 26 -25.74 4.37 -19.32
N MET A 27 -26.05 3.68 -20.42
CA MET A 27 -25.52 4.04 -21.74
C MET A 27 -26.36 5.16 -22.38
N LEU A 28 -25.71 6.26 -22.76
CA LEU A 28 -26.37 7.47 -23.29
C LEU A 28 -26.36 7.54 -24.84
N GLY A 29 -26.01 6.44 -25.52
CA GLY A 29 -26.03 6.28 -26.98
C GLY A 29 -24.66 6.05 -27.61
N SER A 30 -24.63 5.48 -28.82
CA SER A 30 -23.41 5.32 -29.63
C SER A 30 -23.44 6.23 -30.85
N GLN A 31 -22.28 6.78 -31.23
CA GLN A 31 -22.11 7.67 -32.38
C GLN A 31 -20.83 7.32 -33.15
N ILE A 32 -20.73 7.80 -34.40
CA ILE A 32 -19.56 7.60 -35.25
C ILE A 32 -19.05 8.96 -35.74
N CYS A 33 -17.75 9.19 -35.61
CA CYS A 33 -17.04 10.35 -36.14
C CYS A 33 -15.76 9.90 -36.87
N GLN A 34 -15.02 10.86 -37.43
CA GLN A 34 -13.69 10.59 -38.01
C GLN A 34 -12.61 11.40 -37.30
N PHE A 35 -11.43 10.81 -37.11
CA PHE A 35 -10.21 11.55 -36.80
C PHE A 35 -9.39 11.78 -38.06
N LYS A 36 -8.96 13.02 -38.24
CA LYS A 36 -8.06 13.44 -39.32
C LYS A 36 -6.67 13.65 -38.75
N LEU A 37 -5.72 12.81 -39.15
CA LEU A 37 -4.34 12.85 -38.67
C LEU A 37 -3.40 13.47 -39.71
N ASN A 38 -2.57 14.40 -39.26
CA ASN A 38 -1.44 14.92 -40.03
C ASN A 38 -0.14 14.24 -39.55
N THR A 39 0.51 13.49 -40.44
CA THR A 39 1.73 12.72 -40.13
C THR A 39 3.04 13.44 -40.47
N GLY A 40 2.99 14.64 -41.05
CA GLY A 40 4.17 15.48 -41.28
C GLY A 40 5.18 15.00 -42.34
N SER A 41 4.92 13.89 -43.07
CA SER A 41 5.79 13.47 -44.16
C SER A 41 5.56 14.32 -45.41
N SER A 42 6.61 14.62 -46.17
CA SER A 42 6.59 15.49 -47.37
C SER A 42 5.74 14.98 -48.54
N ALA A 43 5.04 13.85 -48.35
CA ALA A 43 4.07 13.25 -49.25
C ALA A 43 2.71 13.15 -48.52
N THR A 44 2.12 14.28 -48.16
CA THR A 44 0.89 14.37 -47.34
C THR A 44 -0.33 13.74 -48.01
N LYS A 45 -0.83 12.64 -47.44
CA LYS A 45 -2.27 12.40 -47.33
C LYS A 45 -2.64 12.48 -45.86
N ASP A 46 -3.57 13.37 -45.54
CA ASP A 46 -4.27 13.30 -44.26
C ASP A 46 -4.88 11.90 -44.11
N VAL A 47 -4.65 11.26 -42.97
CA VAL A 47 -5.20 9.94 -42.71
C VAL A 47 -6.51 10.10 -41.96
N LEU A 48 -7.59 9.59 -42.55
CA LEU A 48 -8.90 9.56 -41.93
C LEU A 48 -9.10 8.21 -41.25
N ILE A 49 -9.57 8.27 -40.00
CA ILE A 49 -9.79 7.10 -39.15
C ILE A 49 -11.23 7.14 -38.66
N THR A 50 -11.94 6.04 -38.80
CA THR A 50 -13.31 5.92 -38.30
C THR A 50 -13.28 5.58 -36.81
N VAL A 51 -14.06 6.30 -36.02
CA VAL A 51 -14.16 6.12 -34.57
C VAL A 51 -15.61 5.97 -34.18
N SER A 52 -15.94 4.82 -33.60
CA SER A 52 -17.20 4.59 -32.90
C SER A 52 -17.01 4.91 -31.42
N TRP A 53 -17.96 5.61 -30.81
CA TRP A 53 -17.87 5.93 -29.40
C TRP A 53 -19.21 5.84 -28.68
N ALA A 54 -19.16 5.52 -27.38
CA ALA A 54 -20.33 5.46 -26.50
C ALA A 54 -20.03 6.09 -25.14
N LEU A 55 -20.96 6.90 -24.63
CA LEU A 55 -20.86 7.51 -23.30
C LEU A 55 -21.62 6.67 -22.27
N ASN A 56 -20.93 6.29 -21.21
CA ASN A 56 -21.49 5.58 -20.07
C ASN A 56 -21.44 6.46 -18.81
N THR A 57 -22.48 6.39 -18.00
CA THR A 57 -22.51 7.03 -16.68
C THR A 57 -22.76 5.98 -15.61
N VAL A 58 -21.89 5.95 -14.58
CA VAL A 58 -22.06 5.13 -13.39
C VAL A 58 -22.71 5.97 -12.30
N VAL A 59 -23.79 5.45 -11.71
CA VAL A 59 -24.54 6.08 -10.62
C VAL A 59 -24.63 5.14 -9.42
N ALA A 60 -24.31 5.65 -8.23
CA ALA A 60 -24.58 5.01 -6.94
C ALA A 60 -25.96 5.43 -6.43
N GLU A 61 -26.72 4.52 -5.82
CA GLU A 61 -28.00 4.88 -5.20
C GLU A 61 -27.81 5.70 -3.90
N PRO A 62 -28.64 6.73 -3.65
CA PRO A 62 -29.62 7.32 -4.55
C PRO A 62 -28.99 8.52 -5.26
N THR A 63 -28.54 8.36 -6.50
CA THR A 63 -28.25 9.41 -7.52
C THR A 63 -26.87 10.07 -7.60
N GLN A 64 -25.83 9.65 -6.86
CA GLN A 64 -24.49 10.24 -7.02
C GLN A 64 -23.67 9.53 -8.10
N SER A 65 -23.28 10.24 -9.17
CA SER A 65 -22.38 9.68 -10.19
C SER A 65 -20.96 9.58 -9.66
N LEU A 66 -20.40 8.37 -9.66
CA LEU A 66 -19.02 8.12 -9.19
C LEU A 66 -17.99 8.60 -10.21
N HIS A 67 -18.21 8.26 -11.47
CA HIS A 67 -17.42 8.66 -12.62
C HIS A 67 -18.23 8.45 -13.91
N ARG A 68 -17.70 8.92 -15.03
CA ARG A 68 -18.24 8.68 -16.37
C ARG A 68 -17.15 8.07 -17.24
N THR A 69 -17.54 7.27 -18.22
CA THR A 69 -16.59 6.66 -19.16
C THR A 69 -17.03 6.89 -20.59
N VAL A 70 -16.06 7.01 -21.51
CA VAL A 70 -16.33 6.98 -22.95
C VAL A 70 -15.57 5.81 -23.55
N ASP A 71 -16.30 4.89 -24.16
CA ASP A 71 -15.71 3.79 -24.91
C ASP A 71 -15.41 4.28 -26.32
N LEU A 72 -14.17 4.12 -26.78
CA LEU A 72 -13.71 4.38 -28.13
C LEU A 72 -13.33 3.06 -28.80
N VAL A 73 -13.87 2.84 -30.00
CA VAL A 73 -13.45 1.77 -30.91
C VAL A 73 -12.99 2.41 -32.20
N ILE A 74 -11.69 2.30 -32.46
CA ILE A 74 -10.98 2.98 -33.54
C ILE A 74 -10.61 1.93 -34.59
N ASP A 75 -11.02 2.16 -35.84
CA ASP A 75 -10.61 1.32 -36.97
C ASP A 75 -9.13 1.55 -37.28
N ALA A 76 -8.30 0.54 -37.05
CA ALA A 76 -6.85 0.65 -37.21
C ALA A 76 -6.36 0.23 -38.61
N SER A 77 -7.27 -0.11 -39.53
CA SER A 77 -6.91 -0.56 -40.88
C SER A 77 -6.10 0.46 -41.68
N THR A 78 -6.29 1.76 -41.40
CA THR A 78 -5.58 2.87 -42.07
C THR A 78 -4.35 3.35 -41.29
N LEU A 79 -4.00 2.71 -40.16
CA LEU A 79 -2.93 3.13 -39.24
C LEU A 79 -1.60 2.39 -39.42
N ASP A 80 -1.49 1.51 -40.42
CA ASP A 80 -0.26 0.75 -40.64
C ASP A 80 0.94 1.67 -40.92
N GLY A 81 2.07 1.39 -40.27
CA GLY A 81 3.27 2.23 -40.32
C GLY A 81 3.20 3.60 -39.62
N ILE A 82 2.04 4.05 -39.12
CA ILE A 82 1.88 5.36 -38.46
C ILE A 82 2.13 5.24 -36.96
N THR A 83 3.25 5.71 -36.44
CA THR A 83 3.59 5.61 -35.00
C THR A 83 3.35 6.90 -34.21
N SER A 84 3.16 8.03 -34.91
CA SER A 84 2.85 9.33 -34.32
C SER A 84 2.18 10.25 -35.35
N CYS A 85 1.57 11.32 -34.86
CA CYS A 85 1.05 12.41 -35.68
C CYS A 85 1.52 13.77 -35.15
N GLN A 86 1.72 14.73 -36.05
CA GLN A 86 2.00 16.13 -35.69
C GLN A 86 0.75 16.81 -35.12
N SER A 87 -0.42 16.51 -35.70
CA SER A 87 -1.70 16.97 -35.18
C SER A 87 -2.83 15.99 -35.51
N ALA A 88 -3.88 16.05 -34.70
CA ALA A 88 -5.13 15.34 -34.89
C ALA A 88 -6.32 16.30 -34.76
N ALA A 89 -7.34 16.11 -35.59
CA ALA A 89 -8.59 16.86 -35.52
C ALA A 89 -9.80 15.92 -35.62
N ILE A 90 -10.89 16.27 -34.94
CA ILE A 90 -12.16 15.54 -35.05
C ILE A 90 -12.95 16.13 -36.22
N VAL A 91 -13.45 15.25 -37.09
CA VAL A 91 -14.30 15.55 -38.25
C VAL A 91 -15.66 14.90 -38.02
N ASP A 92 -16.64 15.72 -37.68
CA ASP A 92 -18.05 15.32 -37.66
C ASP A 92 -18.70 15.63 -39.02
N LYS A 93 -19.68 14.82 -39.44
CA LYS A 93 -20.24 14.82 -40.81
C LYS A 93 -20.72 16.18 -41.35
N ASN A 94 -20.90 17.20 -40.50
CA ASN A 94 -21.41 18.53 -40.85
C ASN A 94 -20.61 19.72 -40.29
N ASP A 95 -19.48 19.49 -39.59
CA ASP A 95 -18.75 20.55 -38.86
C ASP A 95 -17.31 20.71 -39.39
N ALA A 96 -16.73 21.90 -39.23
CA ALA A 96 -15.32 22.14 -39.56
C ALA A 96 -14.41 21.30 -38.64
N PRO A 97 -13.23 20.84 -39.11
CA PRO A 97 -12.30 20.08 -38.27
C PRO A 97 -11.93 20.87 -37.01
N LEU A 98 -12.20 20.29 -35.84
CA LEU A 98 -11.82 20.88 -34.56
C LEU A 98 -10.47 20.30 -34.14
N GLN A 99 -9.46 21.16 -34.10
CA GLN A 99 -8.11 20.82 -33.70
C GLN A 99 -7.86 21.36 -32.29
N ASP A 100 -7.41 20.49 -31.39
CA ASP A 100 -6.90 20.88 -30.08
C ASP A 100 -5.68 20.03 -29.69
N GLU A 101 -4.88 20.56 -28.77
CA GLU A 101 -3.63 19.97 -28.31
C GLU A 101 -3.85 18.64 -27.58
N PHE A 102 -4.94 18.53 -26.80
CA PHE A 102 -5.26 17.33 -26.05
C PHE A 102 -5.62 16.16 -26.97
N THR A 103 -6.45 16.40 -27.99
CA THR A 103 -6.78 15.40 -29.01
C THR A 103 -5.51 14.85 -29.67
N SER A 104 -4.54 15.71 -29.99
CA SER A 104 -3.26 15.27 -30.57
C SER A 104 -2.43 14.44 -29.57
N THR A 105 -2.43 14.81 -28.29
CA THR A 105 -1.79 14.04 -27.21
C THR A 105 -2.42 12.66 -27.03
N LEU A 106 -3.76 12.60 -26.97
CA LEU A 106 -4.52 11.35 -26.84
C LEU A 106 -4.25 10.43 -28.03
N ILE A 107 -4.28 10.94 -29.27
CA ILE A 107 -3.99 10.12 -30.45
C ILE A 107 -2.55 9.62 -30.43
N ASN A 108 -1.57 10.46 -30.14
CA ASN A 108 -0.18 10.01 -30.05
C ASN A 108 0.00 8.94 -28.98
N HIS A 109 -0.70 9.05 -27.84
CA HIS A 109 -0.75 8.01 -26.83
C HIS A 109 -1.33 6.70 -27.40
N ILE A 110 -2.49 6.77 -28.05
CA ILE A 110 -3.16 5.61 -28.65
C ILE A 110 -2.29 4.92 -29.69
N LEU A 111 -1.61 5.70 -30.55
CA LEU A 111 -0.72 5.17 -31.60
C LEU A 111 0.52 4.48 -31.01
N ARG A 112 1.08 4.98 -29.91
CA ARG A 112 2.25 4.40 -29.24
C ARG A 112 1.94 3.08 -28.55
N HIS A 113 0.72 2.92 -28.04
CA HIS A 113 0.34 1.79 -27.19
C HIS A 113 -0.65 0.82 -27.85
N ARG A 114 -0.88 0.95 -29.16
CA ARG A 114 -1.68 -0.02 -29.89
C ARG A 114 -1.00 -1.39 -29.94
N VAL A 115 -1.81 -2.44 -29.95
CA VAL A 115 -1.33 -3.80 -30.22
C VAL A 115 -1.02 -3.93 -31.71
N PRO A 116 0.22 -4.27 -32.10
CA PRO A 116 0.57 -4.47 -33.51
C PRO A 116 -0.29 -5.56 -34.15
N GLY A 117 -0.79 -5.31 -35.37
CA GLY A 117 -1.60 -6.27 -36.13
C GLY A 117 -3.08 -6.35 -35.73
N SER A 118 -3.54 -5.57 -34.74
CA SER A 118 -4.97 -5.46 -34.43
C SER A 118 -5.70 -4.62 -35.48
N SER A 119 -6.87 -5.09 -35.93
CA SER A 119 -7.76 -4.32 -36.82
C SER A 119 -8.49 -3.19 -36.10
N GLU A 120 -8.57 -3.25 -34.77
CA GLU A 120 -9.25 -2.26 -33.94
C GLU A 120 -8.37 -1.85 -32.75
N ILE A 121 -8.50 -0.59 -32.33
CA ILE A 121 -7.94 -0.11 -31.07
C ILE A 121 -9.09 0.28 -30.16
N ILE A 122 -9.10 -0.29 -28.95
CA ILE A 122 -10.21 -0.16 -28.00
C ILE A 122 -9.70 0.56 -26.76
N VAL A 123 -10.31 1.69 -26.45
CA VAL A 123 -9.88 2.60 -25.38
C VAL A 123 -11.09 2.99 -24.55
N LYS A 124 -10.99 2.87 -23.23
CA LYS A 124 -11.95 3.46 -22.29
C LYS A 124 -11.35 4.73 -21.72
N LEU A 125 -12.02 5.86 -21.95
CA LEU A 125 -11.65 7.16 -21.40
C LEU A 125 -12.38 7.38 -20.08
N ILE A 126 -11.68 7.96 -19.11
CA ILE A 126 -12.23 8.32 -17.80
C ILE A 126 -12.57 9.80 -17.79
N LEU A 127 -13.78 10.12 -17.36
CA LEU A 127 -14.26 11.48 -17.20
C LEU A 127 -14.74 11.72 -15.76
N PRO A 128 -14.50 12.92 -15.23
CA PRO A 128 -14.95 13.31 -13.90
C PRO A 128 -16.47 13.51 -13.90
N SER A 129 -17.11 13.15 -12.78
CA SER A 129 -18.55 13.37 -12.58
C SER A 129 -18.87 14.73 -11.96
N LYS A 130 -17.86 15.41 -11.37
CA LYS A 130 -17.99 16.71 -10.69
C LYS A 130 -16.74 17.57 -10.88
N ASP A 131 -16.91 18.88 -10.72
CA ASP A 131 -15.81 19.84 -10.65
C ASP A 131 -15.04 19.69 -9.33
N GLY A 132 -13.76 20.07 -9.32
CA GLY A 132 -12.96 20.13 -8.10
C GLY A 132 -11.47 20.07 -8.39
N PHE A 133 -10.71 19.41 -7.51
CA PHE A 133 -9.26 19.30 -7.59
C PHE A 133 -8.82 17.85 -7.42
N CYS A 134 -7.84 17.44 -8.21
CA CYS A 134 -7.27 16.10 -8.16
C CYS A 134 -6.63 15.82 -6.79
N ILE A 135 -7.15 14.84 -6.04
CA ILE A 135 -6.57 14.45 -4.74
C ILE A 135 -5.17 13.88 -4.93
N ARG A 136 -5.00 13.06 -5.97
CA ARG A 136 -3.77 12.36 -6.31
C ARG A 136 -3.73 12.07 -7.82
N SER A 137 -2.66 12.49 -8.50
CA SER A 137 -2.62 12.51 -9.97
C SER A 137 -2.49 11.14 -10.65
N ASP A 138 -1.83 10.17 -10.01
CA ASP A 138 -1.64 8.79 -10.50
C ASP A 138 -2.74 7.84 -10.02
N PHE A 139 -3.90 8.36 -9.60
CA PHE A 139 -4.94 7.54 -8.97
C PHE A 139 -5.41 6.38 -9.86
N LEU A 140 -5.43 6.60 -11.18
CA LEU A 140 -5.97 5.63 -12.12
C LEU A 140 -5.03 4.44 -12.23
N GLU A 141 -3.75 4.71 -12.49
CA GLU A 141 -2.67 3.72 -12.54
C GLU A 141 -2.58 2.93 -11.25
N ARG A 142 -2.64 3.62 -10.10
CA ARG A 142 -2.55 2.98 -8.78
C ARG A 142 -3.73 2.08 -8.46
N ARG A 143 -4.95 2.54 -8.73
CA ARG A 143 -6.15 1.76 -8.38
C ARG A 143 -6.39 0.59 -9.31
N LEU A 144 -5.88 0.64 -10.55
CA LEU A 144 -5.95 -0.45 -11.51
C LEU A 144 -4.71 -1.36 -11.51
N ASP A 145 -3.77 -1.15 -10.59
CA ASP A 145 -2.61 -2.02 -10.44
C ASP A 145 -3.04 -3.48 -10.17
N GLY A 146 -2.35 -4.41 -10.82
CA GLY A 146 -2.67 -5.83 -10.86
C GLY A 146 -3.83 -6.24 -11.79
N TYR A 147 -4.62 -5.33 -12.39
CA TYR A 147 -5.71 -5.77 -13.27
C TYR A 147 -5.19 -6.32 -14.63
N GLN A 148 -5.41 -7.62 -14.86
CA GLN A 148 -4.78 -8.40 -15.94
C GLN A 148 -5.27 -8.13 -17.36
N HIS A 149 -6.39 -7.40 -17.54
CA HIS A 149 -6.99 -7.17 -18.86
C HIS A 149 -6.74 -5.77 -19.42
N ILE A 150 -5.77 -5.06 -18.85
CA ILE A 150 -5.28 -3.78 -19.36
C ILE A 150 -4.03 -4.02 -20.20
N SER A 151 -4.04 -3.50 -21.43
CA SER A 151 -2.83 -3.45 -22.27
C SER A 151 -1.97 -2.25 -21.90
N HIS A 152 -2.60 -1.11 -21.60
CA HIS A 152 -1.92 0.11 -21.20
C HIS A 152 -2.87 1.07 -20.47
N ILE A 153 -2.33 1.88 -19.57
CA ILE A 153 -3.08 2.85 -18.77
C ILE A 153 -2.28 4.14 -18.62
N GLN A 154 -2.97 5.27 -18.68
CA GLN A 154 -2.37 6.59 -18.52
C GLN A 154 -3.36 7.57 -17.93
N GLY A 155 -3.01 8.16 -16.80
CA GLY A 155 -3.60 9.38 -16.28
C GLY A 155 -3.06 10.61 -17.02
N PHE A 156 -3.92 11.62 -17.20
CA PHE A 156 -3.56 12.91 -17.80
C PHE A 156 -3.59 14.05 -16.79
N LEU A 157 -3.77 13.74 -15.51
CA LEU A 157 -3.82 14.73 -14.45
C LEU A 157 -2.43 15.10 -13.97
N MET A 158 -2.25 16.39 -13.70
CA MET A 158 -1.12 16.90 -12.95
C MET A 158 -1.47 17.01 -11.46
N PRO A 159 -0.48 16.95 -10.56
CA PRO A 159 -0.74 17.11 -9.13
C PRO A 159 -1.46 18.42 -8.82
N ARG A 160 -2.51 18.35 -7.98
CA ARG A 160 -3.35 19.50 -7.56
C ARG A 160 -4.15 20.17 -8.69
N GLN A 161 -4.17 19.60 -9.89
CA GLN A 161 -4.88 20.17 -11.03
C GLN A 161 -6.38 20.36 -10.74
N GLU A 162 -6.92 21.51 -11.18
CA GLU A 162 -8.36 21.75 -11.22
C GLU A 162 -9.01 20.90 -12.31
N ILE A 163 -10.07 20.20 -11.95
CA ILE A 163 -10.84 19.30 -12.79
C ILE A 163 -12.20 19.94 -13.06
N LYS A 164 -12.60 19.93 -14.34
CA LYS A 164 -13.93 20.34 -14.78
C LYS A 164 -14.69 19.16 -15.34
N ALA A 165 -15.89 18.92 -14.84
CA ALA A 165 -16.80 17.91 -15.36
C ALA A 165 -17.56 18.38 -16.59
N PRO A 166 -17.83 17.47 -17.55
CA PRO A 166 -18.64 17.81 -18.69
C PRO A 166 -20.07 18.14 -18.23
N ARG A 167 -20.56 19.30 -18.67
CA ARG A 167 -21.94 19.74 -18.42
C ARG A 167 -22.86 19.16 -19.49
N PHE A 168 -23.99 18.59 -19.04
CA PHE A 168 -25.06 18.11 -19.91
C PHE A 168 -26.28 19.00 -19.67
N GLU A 169 -26.71 19.73 -20.70
CA GLU A 169 -27.90 20.56 -20.59
C GLU A 169 -29.15 19.67 -20.53
N SER A 170 -29.97 19.84 -19.48
CA SER A 170 -31.33 19.33 -19.42
C SER A 170 -32.24 20.36 -20.09
N GLN A 171 -32.78 20.06 -21.26
CA GLN A 171 -33.77 20.94 -21.88
C GLN A 171 -35.19 20.49 -21.53
N ASN A 172 -35.83 21.20 -20.60
CA ASN A 172 -37.28 21.20 -20.38
C ASN A 172 -38.01 22.08 -21.41
N GLY A 173 -37.80 21.81 -22.71
CA GLY A 173 -38.42 22.56 -23.81
C GLY A 173 -39.25 21.64 -24.72
N ALA A 174 -40.53 21.97 -24.92
CA ALA A 174 -41.53 21.17 -25.64
C ALA A 174 -41.28 20.99 -27.17
N ASN A 175 -40.09 21.29 -27.70
CA ASN A 175 -39.71 21.04 -29.09
C ASN A 175 -38.33 20.39 -29.10
N GLY A 176 -38.31 19.05 -29.10
CA GLY A 176 -37.12 18.24 -28.98
C GLY A 176 -36.11 18.44 -30.11
N VAL A 177 -35.01 19.10 -29.79
CA VAL A 177 -33.70 18.85 -30.38
C VAL A 177 -32.73 18.78 -29.21
N THR A 178 -32.36 17.56 -28.81
CA THR A 178 -31.16 17.34 -27.98
C THR A 178 -29.98 17.95 -28.73
N SER A 179 -29.25 18.90 -28.14
CA SER A 179 -27.92 19.24 -28.66
C SER A 179 -27.12 17.94 -28.66
N ALA A 180 -26.81 17.40 -29.84
CA ALA A 180 -26.12 16.13 -29.96
C ALA A 180 -24.82 16.21 -29.16
N LEU A 181 -24.68 15.37 -28.13
CA LEU A 181 -23.43 15.22 -27.39
C LEU A 181 -22.30 14.98 -28.38
N ARG A 182 -21.30 15.85 -28.39
CA ARG A 182 -20.15 15.79 -29.32
C ARG A 182 -18.92 15.23 -28.62
N LEU A 183 -18.20 14.34 -29.30
CA LEU A 183 -16.98 13.73 -28.74
C LEU A 183 -15.92 14.79 -28.40
N HIS A 184 -15.74 15.82 -29.24
CA HIS A 184 -14.74 16.87 -29.01
C HIS A 184 -14.93 17.58 -27.66
N HIS A 185 -16.19 17.80 -27.24
CA HIS A 185 -16.48 18.44 -25.97
C HIS A 185 -16.12 17.52 -24.81
N LEU A 186 -16.35 16.22 -24.95
CA LEU A 186 -16.00 15.23 -23.94
C LEU A 186 -14.48 15.07 -23.78
N LEU A 187 -13.72 15.10 -24.89
CA LEU A 187 -12.26 14.92 -24.85
C LEU A 187 -11.56 15.97 -23.98
N GLN A 188 -12.09 17.20 -23.93
CA GLN A 188 -11.53 18.29 -23.09
C GLN A 188 -11.59 18.00 -21.59
N HIS A 189 -12.39 17.02 -21.16
CA HIS A 189 -12.59 16.66 -19.76
C HIS A 189 -11.96 15.31 -19.38
N VAL A 190 -11.26 14.65 -20.29
CA VAL A 190 -10.69 13.32 -20.05
C VAL A 190 -9.55 13.40 -19.05
N THR A 191 -9.64 12.58 -18.00
CA THR A 191 -8.64 12.52 -16.92
C THR A 191 -7.70 11.33 -17.06
N GLY A 192 -8.06 10.34 -17.87
CA GLY A 192 -7.20 9.20 -18.18
C GLY A 192 -7.76 8.31 -19.29
N ALA A 193 -6.91 7.43 -19.82
CA ALA A 193 -7.23 6.48 -20.87
C ALA A 193 -6.73 5.08 -20.51
N ILE A 194 -7.53 4.07 -20.88
CA ILE A 194 -7.25 2.66 -20.62
C ILE A 194 -7.42 1.86 -21.91
N HIS A 195 -6.36 1.23 -22.36
CA HIS A 195 -6.37 0.32 -23.50
C HIS A 195 -6.73 -1.09 -23.06
N VAL A 196 -7.68 -1.70 -23.76
CA VAL A 196 -8.07 -3.10 -23.56
C VAL A 196 -7.90 -3.89 -24.86
N PRO A 197 -7.60 -5.20 -24.77
CA PRO A 197 -7.27 -5.98 -25.97
C PRO A 197 -8.49 -6.28 -26.85
N THR A 198 -9.71 -6.35 -26.29
CA THR A 198 -10.92 -6.68 -27.03
C THR A 198 -12.15 -5.94 -26.50
N MET A 199 -13.17 -5.75 -27.36
CA MET A 199 -14.37 -5.00 -27.01
C MET A 199 -15.15 -5.65 -25.85
N GLN A 200 -15.09 -6.99 -25.73
CA GLN A 200 -15.72 -7.71 -24.61
C GLN A 200 -15.14 -7.29 -23.25
N ARG A 201 -13.86 -6.87 -23.20
CA ARG A 201 -13.21 -6.43 -21.96
C ARG A 201 -13.67 -5.07 -21.47
N LEU A 202 -14.35 -4.26 -22.28
CA LEU A 202 -14.91 -2.99 -21.83
C LEU A 202 -15.92 -3.17 -20.69
N GLY A 203 -16.74 -4.22 -20.76
CA GLY A 203 -17.72 -4.55 -19.72
C GLY A 203 -17.07 -5.08 -18.44
N ASP A 204 -16.04 -5.92 -18.56
CA ASP A 204 -15.25 -6.40 -17.41
C ASP A 204 -14.54 -5.23 -16.71
N LEU A 205 -13.92 -4.34 -17.50
CA LEU A 205 -13.24 -3.17 -16.99
C LEU A 205 -14.20 -2.20 -16.31
N GLU A 206 -15.42 -2.02 -16.83
CA GLU A 206 -16.41 -1.15 -16.18
C GLU A 206 -16.74 -1.61 -14.76
N LYS A 207 -16.90 -2.93 -14.54
CA LYS A 207 -17.11 -3.48 -13.19
C LYS A 207 -15.93 -3.19 -12.27
N GLU A 208 -14.71 -3.36 -12.77
CA GLU A 208 -13.50 -3.08 -11.98
C GLU A 208 -13.32 -1.59 -11.70
N LEU A 209 -13.73 -0.70 -12.61
CA LEU A 209 -13.73 0.75 -12.35
C LEU A 209 -14.72 1.12 -11.25
N VAL A 210 -15.89 0.49 -11.21
CA VAL A 210 -16.85 0.69 -10.10
C VAL A 210 -16.25 0.24 -8.77
N ASN A 211 -15.65 -0.95 -8.74
CA ASN A 211 -15.00 -1.48 -7.55
C ASN A 211 -13.81 -0.61 -7.08
N ARG A 212 -12.94 -0.23 -8.02
CA ARG A 212 -11.64 0.38 -7.73
C ARG A 212 -11.68 1.90 -7.68
N LEU A 213 -12.59 2.58 -8.36
CA LEU A 213 -12.77 4.04 -8.26
C LEU A 213 -13.92 4.43 -7.32
N SER A 214 -14.24 3.56 -6.36
CA SER A 214 -15.25 3.75 -5.31
C SER A 214 -14.89 4.80 -4.24
N PHE A 215 -13.73 5.43 -4.36
CA PHE A 215 -13.25 6.44 -3.42
C PHE A 215 -13.43 7.87 -3.98
N PRO A 216 -13.52 8.91 -3.12
CA PRO A 216 -13.72 10.28 -3.57
C PRO A 216 -12.42 10.89 -4.09
N TRP A 217 -12.05 10.64 -5.34
CA TRP A 217 -10.78 11.07 -5.94
C TRP A 217 -10.69 12.55 -6.38
N ILE A 218 -11.80 13.29 -6.24
CA ILE A 218 -11.90 14.73 -6.52
C ILE A 218 -12.29 15.47 -5.24
N SER A 219 -11.41 16.37 -4.80
CA SER A 219 -11.63 17.30 -3.69
C SER A 219 -12.48 18.50 -4.15
N PRO A 220 -13.50 18.93 -3.37
CA PRO A 220 -14.23 20.16 -3.66
C PRO A 220 -13.41 21.42 -3.30
N VAL A 221 -12.32 21.28 -2.55
CA VAL A 221 -11.48 22.38 -2.07
C VAL A 221 -10.14 22.38 -2.81
N ALA A 222 -9.67 23.58 -3.15
CA ALA A 222 -8.36 23.78 -3.77
C ALA A 222 -7.24 23.25 -2.88
N ILE A 223 -6.31 22.51 -3.48
CA ILE A 223 -5.21 21.87 -2.75
C ILE A 223 -4.00 22.82 -2.77
N PRO A 224 -3.58 23.37 -1.61
CA PRO A 224 -2.42 24.24 -1.55
C PRO A 224 -1.14 23.46 -1.83
N GLU A 225 -0.10 24.15 -2.30
CA GLU A 225 1.23 23.56 -2.30
C GLU A 225 1.70 23.41 -0.86
N LYS A 226 2.23 22.24 -0.52
CA LYS A 226 2.74 21.93 0.80
C LYS A 226 4.11 21.31 0.71
N ARG A 227 4.91 21.51 1.74
CA ARG A 227 6.28 21.00 1.84
C ARG A 227 6.47 20.20 3.10
N ILE A 228 6.99 19.00 2.95
CA ILE A 228 7.41 18.17 4.06
C ILE A 228 8.94 18.12 4.14
N VAL A 229 9.43 17.93 5.35
CA VAL A 229 10.79 17.46 5.60
C VAL A 229 10.70 15.99 6.01
N TRP A 230 11.25 15.12 5.18
CA TRP A 230 11.37 13.70 5.47
C TRP A 230 12.70 13.43 6.16
N VAL A 231 12.65 12.97 7.42
CA VAL A 231 13.86 12.69 8.21
C VAL A 231 14.13 11.21 8.26
N LYS A 232 15.21 10.78 7.61
CA LYS A 232 15.65 9.38 7.44
C LYS A 232 14.55 8.46 6.89
N GLY A 233 14.77 7.86 5.74
CA GLY A 233 13.81 6.93 5.15
C GLY A 233 14.49 5.99 4.18
N TYR A 234 14.50 4.72 4.55
CA TYR A 234 15.00 3.59 3.76
C TYR A 234 16.47 3.63 3.34
N GLU A 235 17.01 2.43 3.12
CA GLU A 235 18.43 2.18 2.83
C GLU A 235 18.81 2.55 1.39
N ASP A 236 17.82 2.52 0.50
CA ASP A 236 17.96 2.83 -0.91
C ASP A 236 16.65 3.38 -1.49
N LEU A 237 16.73 3.89 -2.72
CA LEU A 237 15.58 4.45 -3.40
C LEU A 237 14.51 3.42 -3.74
N GLU A 238 14.88 2.20 -4.14
CA GLU A 238 13.91 1.18 -4.55
C GLU A 238 12.96 0.84 -3.39
N SER A 239 13.52 0.81 -2.18
CA SER A 239 12.81 0.61 -0.91
C SER A 239 11.96 1.82 -0.49
N GLY A 240 12.29 3.02 -0.96
CA GLY A 240 11.54 4.25 -0.68
C GLY A 240 10.63 4.70 -1.83
N ARG A 241 10.71 4.06 -3.00
CA ARG A 241 10.15 4.56 -4.27
C ARG A 241 8.68 4.96 -4.15
N ARG A 242 7.86 4.10 -3.52
CA ARG A 242 6.42 4.33 -3.35
C ARG A 242 6.12 5.58 -2.51
N ILE A 243 6.95 5.91 -1.52
CA ILE A 243 6.81 7.15 -0.73
C ILE A 243 7.01 8.37 -1.63
N TRP A 244 8.09 8.37 -2.39
CA TRP A 244 8.49 9.53 -3.19
C TRP A 244 7.53 9.77 -4.35
N GLU A 245 7.11 8.70 -5.02
CA GLU A 245 6.06 8.76 -6.04
C GLU A 245 4.71 9.21 -5.45
N ALA A 246 4.37 8.75 -4.24
CA ALA A 246 3.15 9.20 -3.54
C ALA A 246 3.20 10.70 -3.23
N ALA A 247 4.30 11.20 -2.66
CA ALA A 247 4.47 12.62 -2.38
C ALA A 247 4.36 13.48 -3.64
N TYR A 248 5.01 13.05 -4.73
CA TYR A 248 4.93 13.71 -6.02
C TYR A 248 3.49 13.75 -6.56
N ALA A 249 2.79 12.61 -6.57
CA ALA A 249 1.43 12.51 -7.07
C ALA A 249 0.41 13.30 -6.24
N LEU A 250 0.69 13.50 -4.94
CA LEU A 250 -0.08 14.37 -4.04
C LEU A 250 0.22 15.86 -4.23
N GLY A 251 1.26 16.20 -5.00
CA GLY A 251 1.70 17.58 -5.25
C GLY A 251 2.46 18.18 -4.07
N ILE A 252 3.17 17.35 -3.31
CA ILE A 252 3.90 17.73 -2.10
C ILE A 252 5.39 17.84 -2.42
N LYS A 253 6.01 18.93 -1.98
CA LYS A 253 7.47 19.11 -2.08
C LYS A 253 8.15 18.35 -0.94
N VAL A 254 9.19 17.59 -1.27
CA VAL A 254 9.93 16.77 -0.30
C VAL A 254 11.34 17.31 -0.13
N VAL A 255 11.68 17.70 1.09
CA VAL A 255 13.06 17.96 1.52
C VAL A 255 13.53 16.77 2.34
N ILE A 256 14.68 16.19 2.00
CA ILE A 256 15.19 15.01 2.72
C ILE A 256 16.30 15.46 3.68
N ILE A 257 16.16 15.12 4.96
CA ILE A 257 17.23 15.19 5.95
C ILE A 257 17.74 13.78 6.18
N ASP A 258 19.03 13.55 5.89
CA ASP A 258 19.68 12.26 6.09
C ASP A 258 21.20 12.41 6.25
N GLN A 259 21.87 11.30 6.58
CA GLN A 259 23.32 11.23 6.72
C GLN A 259 24.03 11.72 5.46
N GLU A 260 25.11 12.46 5.62
CA GLU A 260 25.98 12.82 4.50
C GLU A 260 26.48 11.55 3.77
N GLY A 261 26.44 11.58 2.44
CA GLY A 261 26.76 10.46 1.56
C GLY A 261 25.61 9.48 1.34
N SER A 262 24.43 9.70 1.93
CA SER A 262 23.28 8.80 1.71
C SER A 262 22.83 8.82 0.24
N TRP A 263 22.11 7.77 -0.16
CA TRP A 263 21.66 7.59 -1.53
C TRP A 263 20.84 8.80 -2.04
N ALA A 264 20.09 9.47 -1.17
CA ALA A 264 19.24 10.59 -1.52
C ALA A 264 20.03 11.88 -1.85
N GLN A 265 21.29 11.97 -1.42
CA GLN A 265 22.16 13.10 -1.77
C GLN A 265 22.65 13.02 -3.22
N LYS A 266 22.74 11.81 -3.78
CA LYS A 266 23.31 11.57 -5.11
C LYS A 266 22.52 12.33 -6.18
N ASP A 267 23.24 12.83 -7.17
CA ASP A 267 22.67 13.47 -8.35
C ASP A 267 22.29 12.37 -9.36
N ASP A 268 21.01 11.96 -9.34
CA ASP A 268 20.48 10.91 -10.22
C ASP A 268 19.27 11.46 -10.99
N PRO A 269 19.42 11.74 -12.31
CA PRO A 269 18.36 12.33 -13.13
C PRO A 269 17.05 11.54 -13.11
N ARG A 270 17.12 10.23 -12.84
CA ARG A 270 15.93 9.37 -12.73
C ARG A 270 15.02 9.78 -11.59
N TRP A 271 15.55 10.41 -10.54
CA TRP A 271 14.86 10.58 -9.25
C TRP A 271 14.95 11.99 -8.67
N ASN A 272 15.85 12.82 -9.17
CA ASN A 272 16.00 14.21 -8.70
C ASN A 272 14.69 14.98 -8.71
N HIS A 273 13.77 14.68 -9.63
CA HIS A 273 12.45 15.33 -9.70
C HIS A 273 11.51 15.01 -8.53
N LEU A 274 11.81 13.96 -7.74
CA LEU A 274 11.01 13.54 -6.58
C LEU A 274 11.43 14.22 -5.28
N ARG A 275 12.57 14.91 -5.25
CA ARG A 275 13.06 15.67 -4.10
C ARG A 275 13.34 17.11 -4.47
N GLU A 276 12.97 18.05 -3.62
CA GLU A 276 13.30 19.45 -3.81
C GLU A 276 14.69 19.79 -3.30
N ALA A 277 15.09 19.21 -2.16
CA ALA A 277 16.39 19.45 -1.55
C ALA A 277 16.84 18.26 -0.70
N PHE A 278 18.13 18.23 -0.43
CA PHE A 278 18.77 17.31 0.51
C PHE A 278 19.59 18.13 1.51
N ILE A 279 19.41 17.89 2.80
CA ILE A 279 20.13 18.57 3.87
C ILE A 279 20.94 17.52 4.64
N PRO A 280 22.28 17.48 4.47
CA PRO A 280 23.11 16.53 5.19
C PRO A 280 23.07 16.83 6.69
N THR A 281 22.62 15.88 7.50
CA THR A 281 22.53 15.99 8.96
C THR A 281 22.79 14.63 9.59
N SER A 282 23.53 14.59 10.70
CA SER A 282 23.68 13.35 11.45
C SER A 282 22.34 12.85 11.98
N ILE A 283 21.98 11.64 11.59
CA ILE A 283 20.74 10.93 11.94
C ILE A 283 20.89 10.01 13.16
N ALA A 284 22.00 10.13 13.90
CA ALA A 284 22.16 9.42 15.17
C ALA A 284 21.05 9.87 16.13
N ALA A 285 20.28 8.93 16.68
CA ALA A 285 19.20 9.20 17.62
C ALA A 285 19.73 9.41 19.06
N ASP A 286 20.68 10.32 19.22
CA ASP A 286 21.27 10.72 20.50
C ASP A 286 20.54 11.93 21.12
N ALA A 287 21.00 12.38 22.30
CA ALA A 287 20.40 13.49 23.03
C ALA A 287 20.35 14.82 22.25
N GLY A 288 21.24 15.03 21.27
CA GLY A 288 21.26 16.24 20.43
C GLY A 288 20.44 16.13 19.15
N PHE A 289 19.79 14.99 18.89
CA PHE A 289 19.12 14.76 17.60
C PHE A 289 17.98 15.74 17.35
N THR A 290 17.13 16.02 18.33
CA THR A 290 16.05 17.01 18.23
C THR A 290 16.56 18.37 17.78
N ASP A 291 17.61 18.88 18.43
CA ASP A 291 18.17 20.21 18.14
C ASP A 291 18.77 20.28 16.74
N ARG A 292 19.42 19.20 16.29
CA ARG A 292 19.94 19.11 14.91
C ARG A 292 18.83 19.22 13.87
N ILE A 293 17.71 18.53 14.09
CA ILE A 293 16.56 18.61 13.17
C ILE A 293 15.92 20.00 13.20
N VAL A 294 15.71 20.59 14.38
CA VAL A 294 15.19 21.95 14.51
C VAL A 294 16.10 22.96 13.80
N ALA A 295 17.42 22.85 13.97
CA ALA A 295 18.38 23.74 13.31
C ALA A 295 18.36 23.56 11.78
N ALA A 296 18.36 22.31 11.29
CA ALA A 296 18.29 22.01 9.87
C ALA A 296 17.03 22.60 9.20
N VAL A 297 15.86 22.47 9.85
CA VAL A 297 14.59 23.02 9.36
C VAL A 297 14.60 24.55 9.38
N ARG A 298 15.06 25.18 10.48
CA ARG A 298 15.12 26.64 10.60
C ARG A 298 16.10 27.29 9.62
N ASN A 299 17.15 26.57 9.22
CA ASN A 299 18.13 27.03 8.25
C ASN A 299 17.68 26.81 6.80
N TYR A 300 16.58 26.08 6.57
CA TYR A 300 16.02 25.93 5.24
C TYR A 300 15.25 27.20 4.85
N ASP A 301 15.49 27.69 3.63
CA ASP A 301 15.07 29.02 3.18
C ASP A 301 13.59 29.11 2.76
N LYS A 302 12.86 27.99 2.78
CA LYS A 302 11.44 27.92 2.41
C LYS A 302 10.57 27.39 3.55
N PRO A 303 9.28 27.75 3.60
CA PRO A 303 8.35 27.22 4.60
C PRO A 303 8.23 25.71 4.54
N VAL A 304 8.25 25.08 5.72
CA VAL A 304 8.00 23.65 5.95
C VAL A 304 6.68 23.50 6.68
N ASP A 305 5.80 22.63 6.17
CA ASP A 305 4.46 22.42 6.70
C ASP A 305 4.36 21.19 7.61
N ALA A 306 5.28 20.23 7.50
CA ALA A 306 5.35 19.07 8.39
C ALA A 306 6.74 18.41 8.42
N LEU A 307 7.04 17.74 9.54
CA LEU A 307 8.10 16.74 9.62
C LEU A 307 7.47 15.35 9.50
N VAL A 308 8.11 14.47 8.72
CA VAL A 308 7.66 13.08 8.53
C VAL A 308 8.84 12.15 8.73
N THR A 309 8.61 11.05 9.44
CA THR A 309 9.58 9.97 9.57
C THR A 309 8.89 8.62 9.67
N ILE A 310 9.65 7.57 9.34
CA ILE A 310 9.34 6.16 9.63
C ILE A 310 10.49 5.52 10.42
N TYR A 311 11.42 6.32 10.93
CA TYR A 311 12.57 5.85 11.68
C TYR A 311 12.20 5.72 13.16
N ASN A 312 11.89 4.49 13.59
CA ASN A 312 11.46 4.19 14.96
C ASN A 312 12.32 4.84 16.05
N ALA A 313 13.65 4.73 15.95
CA ALA A 313 14.53 5.30 16.99
C ALA A 313 14.53 6.84 17.01
N GLY A 314 14.09 7.50 15.94
CA GLY A 314 14.00 8.95 15.84
C GLY A 314 12.62 9.53 16.18
N CYS A 315 11.54 8.73 16.22
CA CYS A 315 10.16 9.23 16.29
C CYS A 315 9.93 10.21 17.46
N VAL A 316 10.43 9.90 18.66
CA VAL A 316 10.28 10.78 19.84
C VAL A 316 11.00 12.13 19.64
N ALA A 317 12.20 12.12 19.07
CA ALA A 317 12.96 13.35 18.80
C ALA A 317 12.28 14.19 17.71
N ILE A 318 11.71 13.55 16.68
CA ILE A 318 10.95 14.23 15.64
C ILE A 318 9.66 14.85 16.20
N ALA A 319 8.93 14.14 17.05
CA ALA A 319 7.75 14.70 17.70
C ALA A 319 8.09 15.94 18.55
N ARG A 320 9.18 15.89 19.31
CA ARG A 320 9.69 17.06 20.06
C ARG A 320 10.13 18.21 19.14
N ALA A 321 10.76 17.88 18.01
CA ALA A 321 11.13 18.89 17.01
C ALA A 321 9.88 19.56 16.41
N CYS A 322 8.81 18.81 16.14
CA CYS A 322 7.52 19.37 15.74
C CYS A 322 6.97 20.35 16.77
N GLU A 323 6.95 20.00 18.06
CA GLU A 323 6.49 20.91 19.13
C GLU A 323 7.27 22.22 19.16
N ILE A 324 8.61 22.16 19.04
CA ILE A 324 9.50 23.33 19.02
C ILE A 324 9.28 24.21 17.78
N LEU A 325 8.93 23.58 16.65
CA LEU A 325 8.69 24.26 15.37
C LEU A 325 7.23 24.70 15.20
N GLY A 326 6.34 24.35 16.12
CA GLY A 326 4.89 24.62 16.00
C GLY A 326 4.22 23.82 14.89
N LEU A 327 4.76 22.66 14.54
CA LEU A 327 4.23 21.75 13.52
C LEU A 327 3.33 20.69 14.17
N TRP A 328 2.38 20.17 13.39
CA TRP A 328 1.49 19.10 13.84
C TRP A 328 2.25 17.80 14.13
N THR A 329 1.90 17.14 15.23
CA THR A 329 2.36 15.79 15.58
C THR A 329 1.47 15.19 16.68
N SER A 330 1.52 13.87 16.84
CA SER A 330 1.02 13.22 18.06
C SER A 330 1.95 13.55 19.24
N PRO A 331 1.46 13.52 20.50
CA PRO A 331 2.30 13.84 21.66
C PRO A 331 3.57 12.96 21.72
N PRO A 332 4.75 13.52 22.07
CA PRO A 332 5.97 12.72 22.26
C PRO A 332 5.79 11.54 23.22
N GLU A 333 4.98 11.72 24.27
CA GLU A 333 4.61 10.66 25.22
C GLU A 333 3.99 9.44 24.55
N SER A 334 3.17 9.63 23.51
CA SER A 334 2.57 8.53 22.75
C SER A 334 3.62 7.68 22.05
N PHE A 335 4.63 8.32 21.44
CA PHE A 335 5.76 7.62 20.80
C PHE A 335 6.68 6.95 21.82
N ILE A 336 6.84 7.52 23.02
CA ILE A 336 7.60 6.92 24.12
C ILE A 336 6.92 5.63 24.61
N ILE A 337 5.59 5.62 24.73
CA ILE A 337 4.84 4.44 25.15
C ILE A 337 4.89 3.38 24.05
N ALA A 338 4.62 3.74 22.80
CA ALA A 338 4.59 2.81 21.67
C ALA A 338 5.95 2.13 21.41
N GLY A 339 7.04 2.91 21.48
CA GLY A 339 8.39 2.40 21.25
C GLY A 339 8.91 1.48 22.36
N ASP A 340 8.30 1.52 23.55
CA ASP A 340 8.71 0.76 24.73
C ASP A 340 7.67 -0.33 25.03
N LYS A 341 8.02 -1.58 24.73
CA LYS A 341 7.14 -2.75 24.85
C LYS A 341 6.59 -2.92 26.27
N TYR A 342 7.38 -2.62 27.30
CA TYR A 342 6.92 -2.73 28.68
C TYR A 342 5.96 -1.60 29.05
N LYS A 343 6.23 -0.35 28.65
CA LYS A 343 5.30 0.76 28.88
C LYS A 343 3.97 0.57 28.13
N SER A 344 4.03 0.05 26.91
CA SER A 344 2.83 -0.33 26.17
C SER A 344 2.03 -1.36 26.94
N ARG A 345 2.68 -2.37 27.51
CA ARG A 345 2.01 -3.37 28.35
C ARG A 345 1.43 -2.81 29.63
N GLU A 346 2.14 -1.92 30.34
CA GLU A 346 1.64 -1.27 31.56
C GLU A 346 0.37 -0.44 31.33
N LEU A 347 0.12 -0.02 30.09
CA LEU A 347 -1.09 0.70 29.69
C LEU A 347 -2.27 -0.21 29.34
N GLU A 348 -2.01 -1.51 29.13
CA GLU A 348 -3.07 -2.49 28.86
C GLU A 348 -3.86 -2.82 30.13
N LEU A 349 -5.15 -3.10 29.97
CA LEU A 349 -6.01 -3.47 31.10
C LEU A 349 -5.58 -4.80 31.74
N ASP A 350 -5.03 -5.70 30.92
CA ASP A 350 -4.39 -6.94 31.33
C ASP A 350 -2.88 -6.82 31.08
N ASN A 351 -2.10 -6.63 32.16
CA ASN A 351 -0.64 -6.66 32.12
C ASN A 351 -0.10 -8.07 31.78
N GLY A 352 -0.95 -9.10 31.75
CA GLY A 352 -0.61 -10.44 31.30
C GLY A 352 0.53 -11.05 32.09
N GLU A 353 0.67 -10.72 33.37
CA GLU A 353 1.76 -11.16 34.26
C GLU A 353 3.18 -10.74 33.81
N ALA A 354 3.28 -9.77 32.89
CA ALA A 354 4.57 -9.28 32.43
C ALA A 354 5.33 -8.52 33.53
N PHE A 355 6.64 -8.68 33.55
CA PHE A 355 7.53 -7.96 34.45
C PHE A 355 8.80 -7.50 33.73
N LYS A 356 9.47 -6.53 34.33
CA LYS A 356 10.70 -5.93 33.80
C LYS A 356 11.87 -6.19 34.74
N VAL A 357 13.01 -6.54 34.15
CA VAL A 357 14.31 -6.69 34.83
C VAL A 357 15.39 -5.95 34.03
N SER A 358 16.53 -5.63 34.63
CA SER A 358 17.62 -4.91 33.95
C SER A 358 18.96 -5.66 33.94
N SER A 359 19.00 -6.85 34.52
CA SER A 359 20.17 -7.71 34.62
C SER A 359 19.77 -9.12 35.09
N VAL A 360 20.71 -10.06 35.01
CA VAL A 360 20.56 -11.41 35.58
C VAL A 360 20.39 -11.36 37.11
N ASP A 361 21.10 -10.48 37.81
CA ASP A 361 20.96 -10.34 39.27
C ASP A 361 19.57 -9.84 39.66
N ALA A 362 19.02 -8.88 38.89
CA ALA A 362 17.66 -8.40 39.08
C ALA A 362 16.62 -9.50 38.82
N LEU A 363 16.86 -10.38 37.83
CA LEU A 363 16.04 -11.56 37.60
C LEU A 363 16.08 -12.52 38.79
N TYR A 364 17.25 -12.86 39.32
CA TYR A 364 17.34 -13.74 40.49
C TYR A 364 16.62 -13.15 41.71
N ALA A 365 16.76 -11.84 41.95
CA ALA A 365 16.01 -11.17 43.01
C ALA A 365 14.50 -11.27 42.80
N ARG A 366 14.01 -11.13 41.55
CA ARG A 366 12.60 -11.26 41.18
C ARG A 366 12.07 -12.69 41.36
N LEU A 367 12.86 -13.72 41.07
CA LEU A 367 12.48 -15.12 41.20
C LEU A 367 12.51 -15.60 42.66
N GLN A 368 13.42 -15.08 43.49
CA GLN A 368 13.53 -15.43 44.91
C GLN A 368 12.55 -14.64 45.81
N SER A 369 12.00 -13.54 45.32
CA SER A 369 11.06 -12.72 46.07
C SER A 369 9.77 -13.47 46.37
N LYS A 370 9.31 -13.40 47.62
CA LYS A 370 8.01 -13.93 48.06
C LYS A 370 6.85 -12.97 47.80
N ASP A 371 7.16 -11.74 47.37
CA ASP A 371 6.16 -10.70 47.08
C ASP A 371 5.56 -10.87 45.68
N HIS A 372 6.04 -11.84 44.91
CA HIS A 372 5.58 -12.11 43.56
C HIS A 372 5.22 -13.58 43.38
N GLU A 373 4.21 -13.81 42.55
CA GLU A 373 3.83 -15.16 42.16
C GLU A 373 4.96 -15.84 41.36
N PRO A 374 5.08 -17.19 41.46
CA PRO A 374 5.96 -17.98 40.62
C PRO A 374 5.67 -17.77 39.12
N VAL A 375 6.72 -17.78 38.31
CA VAL A 375 6.59 -17.68 36.86
C VAL A 375 6.13 -19.01 36.26
N ASN A 376 5.22 -18.94 35.28
CA ASN A 376 4.73 -20.10 34.54
C ASN A 376 5.34 -20.13 33.14
N TYR A 377 5.96 -21.26 32.78
CA TYR A 377 6.54 -21.46 31.45
C TYR A 377 5.51 -22.03 30.47
N PRO A 378 5.64 -21.77 29.14
CA PRO A 378 6.70 -21.00 28.50
C PRO A 378 6.54 -19.48 28.63
N LEU A 379 7.68 -18.76 28.62
CA LEU A 379 7.75 -17.30 28.63
C LEU A 379 8.39 -16.78 27.33
N ILE A 380 8.18 -15.50 27.04
CA ILE A 380 8.91 -14.71 26.06
C ILE A 380 9.79 -13.69 26.79
N VAL A 381 11.04 -13.59 26.36
CA VAL A 381 12.02 -12.61 26.82
C VAL A 381 12.36 -11.70 25.64
N LYS A 382 12.28 -10.38 25.84
CA LYS A 382 12.59 -9.40 24.81
C LYS A 382 13.11 -8.08 25.40
N PRO A 383 14.03 -7.37 24.73
CA PRO A 383 14.38 -6.01 25.11
C PRO A 383 13.13 -5.10 25.15
N CYS A 384 13.06 -4.16 26.10
CA CYS A 384 11.93 -3.22 26.15
C CYS A 384 11.89 -2.30 24.92
N MET A 385 13.08 -1.92 24.42
CA MET A 385 13.28 -1.18 23.17
C MET A 385 14.12 -2.03 22.23
N GLY A 386 13.74 -2.11 20.95
CA GLY A 386 14.46 -2.89 19.94
C GLY A 386 13.65 -2.97 18.64
N TRP A 387 14.23 -3.55 17.60
CA TRP A 387 13.58 -3.74 16.28
C TRP A 387 14.02 -5.06 15.65
N GLY A 388 13.28 -5.54 14.64
CA GLY A 388 13.63 -6.71 13.84
C GLY A 388 13.69 -8.01 14.65
N SER A 389 12.87 -8.12 15.70
CA SER A 389 12.81 -9.29 16.59
C SER A 389 14.17 -9.72 17.18
N GLU A 390 15.13 -8.79 17.28
CA GLU A 390 16.45 -9.06 17.85
C GLU A 390 16.36 -9.42 19.35
N CYS A 391 17.05 -10.49 19.74
CA CYS A 391 17.09 -10.98 21.12
C CYS A 391 15.71 -11.33 21.72
N VAL A 392 14.71 -11.59 20.88
CA VAL A 392 13.44 -12.19 21.31
C VAL A 392 13.62 -13.69 21.43
N ALA A 393 13.25 -14.27 22.58
CA ALA A 393 13.41 -15.70 22.83
C ALA A 393 12.23 -16.28 23.61
N LYS A 394 11.74 -17.44 23.17
CA LYS A 394 10.84 -18.30 23.95
C LYS A 394 11.67 -19.15 24.89
N VAL A 395 11.30 -19.21 26.16
CA VAL A 395 12.03 -19.96 27.20
C VAL A 395 11.08 -20.92 27.92
N GLN A 396 11.56 -22.13 28.18
CA GLN A 396 10.78 -23.24 28.73
C GLN A 396 11.11 -23.52 30.20
N ASN A 397 12.19 -22.95 30.72
CA ASN A 397 12.67 -23.15 32.09
C ASN A 397 13.57 -21.99 32.54
N GLU A 398 13.98 -22.03 33.81
CA GLU A 398 14.76 -20.97 34.46
C GLU A 398 16.15 -20.78 33.87
N GLU A 399 16.83 -21.88 33.48
CA GLU A 399 18.15 -21.82 32.86
C GLU A 399 18.10 -21.02 31.55
N GLN A 400 17.15 -21.34 30.68
CA GLN A 400 16.93 -20.61 29.43
C GLN A 400 16.52 -19.14 29.66
N LEU A 401 15.73 -18.88 30.71
CA LEU A 401 15.32 -17.53 31.09
C LEU A 401 16.53 -16.66 31.47
N VAL A 402 17.45 -17.20 32.27
CA VAL A 402 18.69 -16.51 32.67
C VAL A 402 19.55 -16.17 31.45
N GLU A 403 19.77 -17.14 30.55
CA GLU A 403 20.55 -16.93 29.32
C GLU A 403 19.91 -15.88 28.40
N ALA A 404 18.59 -15.94 28.22
CA ALA A 404 17.87 -14.99 27.39
C ALA A 404 17.92 -13.56 27.97
N VAL A 405 17.76 -13.39 29.29
CA VAL A 405 17.88 -12.08 29.95
C VAL A 405 19.30 -11.54 29.85
N ALA A 406 20.33 -12.37 30.00
CA ALA A 406 21.72 -11.95 29.79
C ALA A 406 21.95 -11.42 28.38
N ARG A 407 21.46 -12.14 27.35
CA ARG A 407 21.57 -11.70 25.94
C ARG A 407 20.80 -10.40 25.68
N ALA A 408 19.55 -10.32 26.12
CA ALA A 408 18.69 -9.17 25.86
C ALA A 408 19.18 -7.90 26.58
N SER A 409 19.63 -8.01 27.83
CA SER A 409 20.14 -6.87 28.60
C SER A 409 21.49 -6.35 28.09
N GLY A 410 22.35 -7.22 27.55
CA GLY A 410 23.62 -6.81 26.94
C GLY A 410 23.49 -6.23 25.53
N ARG A 411 22.37 -6.44 24.83
CA ARG A 411 22.24 -6.08 23.40
C ARG A 411 22.41 -4.59 23.11
N HIS A 412 21.80 -3.74 23.95
CA HIS A 412 21.78 -2.29 23.75
C HIS A 412 22.58 -1.53 24.83
N GLU A 413 23.43 -2.22 25.59
CA GLU A 413 24.23 -1.60 26.65
C GLU A 413 25.25 -0.57 26.12
N ALA A 414 25.84 -0.83 24.95
CA ALA A 414 26.88 0.02 24.34
C ALA A 414 26.37 0.93 23.20
N GLY A 415 25.04 1.05 23.03
CA GLY A 415 24.42 1.82 21.94
C GLY A 415 24.38 3.34 22.18
N PRO A 416 23.99 4.15 21.17
CA PRO A 416 23.83 5.61 21.32
C PRO A 416 22.70 6.01 22.29
N ASN A 417 21.79 5.09 22.58
CA ASN A 417 20.79 5.21 23.64
C ASN A 417 20.85 3.94 24.52
N PRO A 418 21.80 3.86 25.47
CA PRO A 418 22.02 2.68 26.29
C PRO A 418 20.77 2.25 27.05
N ARG A 419 20.35 1.00 26.85
CA ARG A 419 19.19 0.38 27.52
C ARG A 419 19.53 -1.07 27.85
N THR A 420 19.28 -1.48 29.09
CA THR A 420 19.49 -2.87 29.56
C THR A 420 18.21 -3.52 30.06
N ASP A 421 17.08 -2.81 29.97
CA ASP A 421 15.81 -3.28 30.48
C ASP A 421 15.16 -4.30 29.52
N VAL A 422 14.74 -5.40 30.13
CA VAL A 422 14.21 -6.59 29.49
C VAL A 422 12.82 -6.85 30.03
N MET A 423 11.89 -7.05 29.11
CA MET A 423 10.53 -7.49 29.40
C MET A 423 10.48 -9.02 29.35
N VAL A 424 9.85 -9.61 30.37
CA VAL A 424 9.53 -11.03 30.43
C VAL A 424 8.01 -11.15 30.56
N GLU A 425 7.38 -11.91 29.66
CA GLU A 425 5.92 -12.12 29.65
C GLU A 425 5.58 -13.57 29.29
N PRO A 426 4.38 -14.07 29.59
CA PRO A 426 3.93 -15.38 29.13
C PRO A 426 3.95 -15.49 27.60
N TYR A 427 4.39 -16.64 27.10
CA TYR A 427 4.19 -16.97 25.69
C TYR A 427 2.70 -17.20 25.46
N ILE A 428 2.10 -16.44 24.54
CA ILE A 428 0.70 -16.62 24.17
C ILE A 428 0.60 -17.60 23.02
N ASP A 429 -0.10 -18.69 23.29
CA ASP A 429 -0.45 -19.67 22.27
C ASP A 429 -1.67 -19.17 21.46
N GLY A 430 -1.53 -19.24 20.14
CA GLY A 430 -2.51 -18.74 19.18
C GLY A 430 -1.85 -18.09 17.95
N PRO A 431 -2.61 -17.88 16.86
CA PRO A 431 -2.12 -17.25 15.65
C PRO A 431 -1.57 -15.84 15.91
N GLU A 432 -0.39 -15.55 15.36
CA GLU A 432 0.18 -14.21 15.29
C GLU A 432 -0.35 -13.47 14.06
N VAL A 433 -0.59 -12.17 14.22
CA VAL A 433 -1.16 -11.32 13.18
C VAL A 433 -0.60 -9.90 13.24
N ASP A 434 -0.57 -9.28 12.08
CA ASP A 434 -0.40 -7.84 11.93
C ASP A 434 -1.79 -7.18 11.85
N ALA A 435 -2.12 -6.34 12.82
CA ALA A 435 -3.32 -5.53 12.88
C ALA A 435 -2.97 -4.08 12.48
N ASN A 436 -3.22 -3.74 11.21
CA ASN A 436 -2.81 -2.46 10.64
C ASN A 436 -3.99 -1.47 10.60
N PHE A 437 -3.72 -0.22 10.97
CA PHE A 437 -4.73 0.83 11.11
C PHE A 437 -4.36 2.10 10.37
N VAL A 438 -5.38 2.75 9.82
CA VAL A 438 -5.39 4.20 9.60
C VAL A 438 -6.40 4.81 10.57
N LEU A 439 -5.93 5.70 11.45
CA LEU A 439 -6.79 6.51 12.31
C LEU A 439 -6.87 7.94 11.78
N ILE A 440 -8.05 8.53 11.85
CA ILE A 440 -8.28 9.95 11.57
C ILE A 440 -9.23 10.50 12.64
N ASP A 441 -8.76 11.48 13.41
CA ASP A 441 -9.50 12.10 14.53
C ASP A 441 -10.01 11.09 15.57
N GLY A 442 -9.26 10.00 15.79
CA GLY A 442 -9.59 8.93 16.72
C GLY A 442 -10.50 7.86 16.13
N GLU A 443 -11.00 8.03 14.91
CA GLU A 443 -11.86 7.05 14.23
C GLU A 443 -11.04 6.14 13.30
N VAL A 444 -11.46 4.88 13.18
CA VAL A 444 -10.83 3.92 12.27
C VAL A 444 -11.27 4.23 10.84
N ALA A 445 -10.40 4.87 10.07
CA ALA A 445 -10.64 5.18 8.66
C ALA A 445 -10.38 3.97 7.75
N PHE A 446 -9.42 3.12 8.13
CA PHE A 446 -9.14 1.85 7.47
C PHE A 446 -8.53 0.88 8.47
N PHE A 447 -8.85 -0.41 8.30
CA PHE A 447 -8.29 -1.50 9.09
C PHE A 447 -8.18 -2.74 8.20
N GLU A 448 -7.05 -3.41 8.29
CA GLU A 448 -6.86 -4.76 7.77
C GLU A 448 -5.99 -5.57 8.72
N MET A 449 -6.08 -6.89 8.57
CA MET A 449 -5.32 -7.82 9.38
C MET A 449 -4.70 -8.89 8.49
N ALA A 450 -3.41 -9.11 8.69
CA ALA A 450 -2.62 -10.09 7.99
C ALA A 450 -2.21 -11.23 8.94
N ASP A 451 -2.17 -12.44 8.41
CA ASP A 451 -1.65 -13.59 9.14
C ASP A 451 -0.13 -13.56 9.11
N ASP A 452 0.50 -13.52 10.27
CA ASP A 452 1.95 -13.66 10.41
C ASP A 452 2.27 -15.12 10.76
N PHE A 453 3.01 -15.78 9.87
CA PHE A 453 3.18 -17.22 9.92
C PHE A 453 4.13 -17.65 11.04
N PRO A 454 4.04 -18.91 11.51
CA PRO A 454 4.92 -19.43 12.55
C PRO A 454 6.41 -19.24 12.20
N LYS A 455 7.16 -18.80 13.19
CA LYS A 455 8.60 -18.53 13.12
C LYS A 455 9.37 -19.72 13.72
N LEU A 456 10.69 -19.76 13.53
CA LEU A 456 11.51 -20.86 14.07
C LEU A 456 11.41 -20.99 15.60
N GLY A 457 11.28 -19.86 16.30
CA GLY A 457 11.07 -19.78 17.75
C GLY A 457 9.69 -20.25 18.23
N ASP A 458 8.72 -20.43 17.34
CA ASP A 458 7.39 -20.95 17.70
C ASP A 458 7.38 -22.46 17.88
N ASN A 459 8.30 -23.16 17.22
CA ASN A 459 8.37 -24.62 17.21
C ASN A 459 8.33 -25.19 18.64
N ALA A 460 7.54 -26.27 18.81
CA ALA A 460 7.38 -26.91 20.11
C ALA A 460 8.70 -27.46 20.68
N THR A 461 9.63 -27.85 19.81
CA THR A 461 10.98 -28.28 20.19
C THR A 461 11.88 -27.12 20.62
N ASN A 462 11.48 -25.87 20.33
CA ASN A 462 12.14 -24.61 20.66
C ASN A 462 13.67 -24.73 20.60
N PRO A 463 14.26 -24.85 19.40
CA PRO A 463 15.72 -24.88 19.29
C PRO A 463 16.28 -23.67 20.06
N ALA A 464 17.37 -23.86 20.81
CA ALA A 464 17.88 -22.83 21.73
C ALA A 464 18.22 -21.49 21.03
N ASP A 465 18.35 -21.51 19.71
CA ASP A 465 18.62 -20.41 18.79
C ASP A 465 17.44 -20.09 17.84
N GLY A 466 16.23 -20.60 18.11
CA GLY A 466 15.04 -20.37 17.31
C GLY A 466 14.70 -18.88 17.21
N SER A 467 14.77 -18.33 16.00
CA SER A 467 14.52 -16.91 15.77
C SER A 467 13.04 -16.59 15.59
N PHE A 468 12.67 -15.36 15.95
CA PHE A 468 11.37 -14.77 15.65
C PHE A 468 11.43 -13.87 14.41
N LEU A 469 12.28 -14.20 13.44
CA LEU A 469 12.35 -13.46 12.18
C LEU A 469 11.17 -13.81 11.28
N GLU A 470 10.65 -12.80 10.61
CA GLU A 470 9.48 -12.86 9.74
C GLU A 470 9.76 -13.78 8.54
N THR A 471 8.94 -14.81 8.38
CA THR A 471 9.06 -15.82 7.31
C THR A 471 8.11 -15.51 6.16
N SER A 472 6.83 -15.29 6.48
CA SER A 472 5.80 -14.94 5.53
C SER A 472 4.59 -14.31 6.18
N MET A 473 3.86 -13.53 5.38
CA MET A 473 2.64 -12.85 5.78
C MET A 473 1.55 -13.07 4.72
N VAL A 474 0.31 -13.34 5.13
CA VAL A 474 -0.80 -13.57 4.19
C VAL A 474 -1.95 -12.60 4.42
N LEU A 475 -2.44 -11.99 3.33
CA LEU A 475 -3.61 -11.13 3.30
C LEU A 475 -4.66 -11.67 2.32
N PRO A 476 -5.96 -11.55 2.64
CA PRO A 476 -6.51 -11.26 3.96
C PRO A 476 -6.24 -12.40 4.97
N THR A 477 -6.40 -12.12 6.26
CA THR A 477 -6.37 -13.13 7.33
C THR A 477 -7.38 -14.28 7.11
N GLY A 478 -7.02 -15.49 7.55
CA GLY A 478 -7.89 -16.67 7.59
C GLY A 478 -8.70 -16.83 8.89
N LEU A 479 -8.63 -15.85 9.79
CA LEU A 479 -9.36 -15.84 11.06
C LEU A 479 -10.86 -15.58 10.89
N SER A 480 -11.63 -15.85 11.95
CA SER A 480 -13.08 -15.59 11.96
C SER A 480 -13.42 -14.11 12.10
N SER A 481 -14.62 -13.71 11.66
CA SER A 481 -15.10 -12.33 11.83
C SER A 481 -15.14 -11.86 13.30
N GLU A 482 -15.39 -12.77 14.25
CA GLU A 482 -15.35 -12.45 15.68
C GLU A 482 -13.93 -12.10 16.14
N GLU A 483 -12.93 -12.90 15.74
CA GLU A 483 -11.53 -12.66 16.07
C GLU A 483 -11.00 -11.37 15.42
N ILE A 484 -11.40 -11.10 14.17
CA ILE A 484 -11.08 -9.85 13.46
C ILE A 484 -11.65 -8.65 14.24
N GLU A 485 -12.92 -8.71 14.63
CA GLU A 485 -13.60 -7.59 15.30
C GLU A 485 -13.08 -7.35 16.73
N VAL A 486 -12.80 -8.41 17.50
CA VAL A 486 -12.18 -8.28 18.83
C VAL A 486 -10.78 -7.67 18.73
N SER A 487 -10.00 -8.08 17.72
CA SER A 487 -8.66 -7.53 17.48
C SER A 487 -8.72 -6.06 17.11
N LYS A 488 -9.59 -5.71 16.15
CA LYS A 488 -9.83 -4.33 15.73
C LYS A 488 -10.16 -3.43 16.92
N ASN A 489 -11.14 -3.84 17.73
CA ASN A 489 -11.60 -3.05 18.87
C ASN A 489 -10.53 -2.94 19.97
N SER A 490 -9.85 -4.04 20.31
CA SER A 490 -8.81 -4.05 21.33
C SER A 490 -7.67 -3.09 20.98
N VAL A 491 -7.10 -3.24 19.77
CA VAL A 491 -5.97 -2.42 19.32
C VAL A 491 -6.38 -0.97 19.12
N HIS A 492 -7.57 -0.70 18.58
CA HIS A 492 -8.08 0.67 18.48
C HIS A 492 -8.13 1.36 19.84
N GLN A 493 -8.66 0.70 20.87
CA GLN A 493 -8.69 1.25 22.22
C GLN A 493 -7.27 1.42 22.80
N THR A 494 -6.33 0.53 22.51
CA THR A 494 -4.91 0.72 22.88
C THR A 494 -4.34 1.99 22.25
N LEU A 495 -4.48 2.16 20.93
CA LEU A 495 -3.99 3.35 20.23
C LEU A 495 -4.58 4.63 20.85
N LEU A 496 -5.87 4.60 21.19
CA LEU A 496 -6.52 5.73 21.85
C LEU A 496 -5.98 6.01 23.25
N ARG A 497 -5.73 4.96 24.06
CA ARG A 497 -5.11 5.09 25.39
C ARG A 497 -3.68 5.63 25.32
N GLN A 498 -2.92 5.24 24.31
CA GLN A 498 -1.56 5.75 24.08
C GLN A 498 -1.55 7.22 23.67
N GLY A 499 -2.70 7.78 23.25
CA GLY A 499 -2.85 9.18 22.85
C GLY A 499 -2.83 9.40 21.34
N PHE A 500 -2.78 8.33 20.54
CA PHE A 500 -2.87 8.43 19.09
C PHE A 500 -4.30 8.73 18.65
N ARG A 501 -4.43 9.59 17.64
CA ARG A 501 -5.72 9.99 17.05
C ARG A 501 -5.69 10.01 15.53
N THR A 502 -4.57 10.42 14.95
CA THR A 502 -4.42 10.52 13.50
C THR A 502 -3.08 9.91 13.08
N GLY A 503 -3.06 9.01 12.10
CA GLY A 503 -1.84 8.39 11.59
C GLY A 503 -2.06 6.98 11.04
N VAL A 504 -0.96 6.35 10.61
CA VAL A 504 -0.92 4.95 10.18
C VAL A 504 -0.14 4.15 11.22
N TYR A 505 -0.66 2.98 11.61
CA TYR A 505 -0.13 2.16 12.69
C TYR A 505 -0.03 0.71 12.26
N HIS A 506 1.12 0.10 12.51
CA HIS A 506 1.38 -1.31 12.33
C HIS A 506 1.50 -1.94 13.71
N CYS A 507 0.54 -2.78 14.09
CA CYS A 507 0.49 -3.37 15.42
C CYS A 507 0.59 -4.88 15.30
N GLU A 508 1.43 -5.48 16.12
CA GLU A 508 1.68 -6.93 16.10
C GLU A 508 1.10 -7.55 17.36
N GLY A 509 0.57 -8.76 17.27
CA GLY A 509 0.06 -9.48 18.43
C GLY A 509 -0.48 -10.86 18.12
N ARG A 510 -0.98 -11.52 19.15
CA ARG A 510 -1.53 -12.88 19.05
C ARG A 510 -2.99 -12.95 19.46
N ILE A 511 -3.72 -13.85 18.82
CA ILE A 511 -5.10 -14.16 19.21
C ILE A 511 -5.07 -15.22 20.31
N ARG A 512 -5.19 -14.78 21.55
CA ARG A 512 -5.32 -15.66 22.71
C ARG A 512 -6.68 -16.35 22.66
N TYR A 513 -6.69 -17.67 22.89
CA TYR A 513 -7.91 -18.50 22.82
C TYR A 513 -8.57 -18.47 21.43
N SER A 514 -7.76 -18.54 20.38
CA SER A 514 -8.26 -18.55 19.01
C SER A 514 -8.97 -19.87 18.68
N SER A 515 -10.06 -19.75 17.91
CA SER A 515 -10.74 -20.87 17.27
C SER A 515 -9.94 -21.49 16.12
N LYS A 516 -8.80 -20.89 15.77
CA LYS A 516 -7.89 -21.28 14.71
C LYS A 516 -6.49 -21.55 15.27
N ALA A 517 -5.78 -22.44 14.60
CA ALA A 517 -4.36 -22.69 14.86
C ALA A 517 -3.65 -22.96 13.53
N TYR A 518 -2.36 -22.64 13.48
CA TYR A 518 -1.52 -23.05 12.36
C TYR A 518 -1.27 -24.56 12.43
N ASP A 519 -1.47 -25.22 11.30
CA ASP A 519 -1.18 -26.65 11.13
C ASP A 519 -0.63 -26.85 9.70
N THR A 520 0.16 -27.91 9.51
CA THR A 520 0.77 -28.24 8.22
C THR A 520 0.19 -29.54 7.68
N ARG A 521 -0.57 -29.44 6.59
CA ARG A 521 -1.24 -30.59 5.94
C ARG A 521 -0.77 -30.69 4.50
N ASP A 522 -0.36 -31.88 4.08
CA ASP A 522 0.17 -32.12 2.72
C ASP A 522 1.29 -31.14 2.30
N GLY A 523 2.14 -30.78 3.27
CA GLY A 523 3.26 -29.83 3.05
C GLY A 523 2.86 -28.35 2.98
N LEU A 524 1.61 -28.02 3.29
CA LEU A 524 1.08 -26.66 3.28
C LEU A 524 0.73 -26.19 4.69
N THR A 525 1.43 -25.18 5.20
CA THR A 525 1.09 -24.54 6.48
C THR A 525 -0.05 -23.54 6.28
N ASN A 526 -1.11 -23.64 7.09
CA ASN A 526 -2.24 -22.72 7.02
C ASN A 526 -3.00 -22.68 8.36
N LEU A 527 -3.96 -21.74 8.50
CA LEU A 527 -4.90 -21.69 9.61
C LEU A 527 -6.04 -22.71 9.42
N TYR A 528 -6.17 -23.60 10.40
CA TYR A 528 -7.25 -24.60 10.49
C TYR A 528 -8.04 -24.43 11.78
N PRO A 529 -9.26 -24.98 11.89
CA PRO A 529 -9.96 -25.05 13.17
C PRO A 529 -9.08 -25.67 14.25
N ASN A 530 -9.05 -25.04 15.42
CA ASN A 530 -8.28 -25.51 16.57
C ASN A 530 -9.14 -26.49 17.40
N ASP A 531 -8.86 -27.79 17.28
CA ASP A 531 -9.58 -28.85 18.01
C ASP A 531 -9.34 -28.82 19.53
N THR A 532 -8.28 -28.11 19.98
CA THR A 532 -7.95 -27.94 21.40
C THR A 532 -8.53 -26.67 22.02
N HIS A 533 -9.29 -25.90 21.23
CA HIS A 533 -9.89 -24.65 21.70
C HIS A 533 -10.90 -24.88 22.83
N ASP A 534 -10.71 -24.15 23.93
CA ASP A 534 -11.66 -24.11 25.05
C ASP A 534 -12.89 -23.27 24.67
N SER A 535 -13.99 -23.94 24.32
CA SER A 535 -15.24 -23.30 23.91
C SER A 535 -15.88 -22.39 24.98
N GLN A 536 -15.40 -22.44 26.22
CA GLN A 536 -15.87 -21.55 27.29
C GLN A 536 -15.12 -20.20 27.30
N LYS A 537 -13.94 -20.13 26.68
CA LYS A 537 -13.14 -18.91 26.59
C LYS A 537 -13.44 -18.18 25.29
N LYS A 538 -13.51 -16.86 25.38
CA LYS A 538 -13.66 -16.00 24.21
C LYS A 538 -12.29 -15.58 23.68
N PRO A 539 -12.13 -15.47 22.35
CA PRO A 539 -10.90 -14.96 21.77
C PRO A 539 -10.62 -13.54 22.28
N SER A 540 -9.34 -13.22 22.45
CA SER A 540 -8.89 -11.88 22.82
C SER A 540 -7.55 -11.56 22.16
N PHE A 541 -7.30 -10.29 21.88
CA PHE A 541 -6.06 -9.86 21.26
C PHE A 541 -5.01 -9.53 22.32
N TYR A 542 -3.86 -10.21 22.26
CA TYR A 542 -2.71 -9.93 23.09
C TYR A 542 -1.66 -9.18 22.29
N LEU A 543 -1.59 -7.86 22.51
CA LEU A 543 -0.66 -6.97 21.83
C LEU A 543 0.80 -7.32 22.16
N HIS A 544 1.66 -7.36 21.14
CA HIS A 544 3.11 -7.50 21.30
C HIS A 544 3.84 -6.16 21.19
N GLU A 545 3.47 -5.36 20.18
CA GLU A 545 4.13 -4.10 19.84
C GLU A 545 3.19 -3.18 19.04
N VAL A 546 3.39 -1.86 19.21
CA VAL A 546 2.79 -0.82 18.35
C VAL A 546 3.92 -0.08 17.63
N ASN A 547 4.00 -0.25 16.32
CA ASN A 547 4.80 0.60 15.46
C ASN A 547 3.93 1.78 14.98
N ALA A 548 4.18 2.98 15.51
CA ALA A 548 3.46 4.21 15.17
C ALA A 548 3.87 4.80 13.80
N ARG A 549 3.79 3.97 12.76
CA ARG A 549 4.13 4.24 11.36
C ARG A 549 3.54 3.15 10.45
N PRO A 550 3.54 3.35 9.11
CA PRO A 550 3.34 2.25 8.18
C PRO A 550 4.30 1.07 8.46
N GLY A 551 3.83 -0.15 8.17
CA GLY A 551 4.65 -1.36 8.18
C GLY A 551 5.82 -1.26 7.20
N GLY A 552 6.74 -2.23 7.24
CA GLY A 552 7.86 -2.32 6.30
C GLY A 552 7.42 -2.25 4.83
N TYR A 553 8.37 -2.08 3.89
CA TYR A 553 8.03 -1.85 2.48
C TYR A 553 7.12 -2.95 1.91
N PHE A 554 7.45 -4.22 2.13
CA PHE A 554 6.65 -5.33 1.63
C PHE A 554 5.27 -5.43 2.32
N VAL A 555 5.15 -5.03 3.59
CA VAL A 555 3.86 -4.96 4.32
C VAL A 555 2.97 -3.88 3.72
N SER A 556 3.48 -2.65 3.65
CA SER A 556 2.75 -1.51 3.07
C SER A 556 2.41 -1.73 1.59
N SER A 557 3.31 -2.39 0.86
CA SER A 557 3.10 -2.75 -0.54
C SER A 557 2.02 -3.81 -0.72
N ALA A 558 1.99 -4.82 0.15
CA ALA A 558 0.97 -5.85 0.15
C ALA A 558 -0.41 -5.27 0.44
N THR A 559 -0.56 -4.39 1.44
CA THR A 559 -1.84 -3.70 1.71
C THR A 559 -2.32 -2.89 0.49
N MET A 560 -1.42 -2.13 -0.15
CA MET A 560 -1.74 -1.36 -1.35
C MET A 560 -2.21 -2.26 -2.48
N LEU A 561 -1.50 -3.35 -2.76
CA LEU A 561 -1.86 -4.29 -3.82
C LEU A 561 -3.17 -5.01 -3.50
N THR A 562 -3.40 -5.42 -2.26
CA THR A 562 -4.60 -6.19 -1.89
C THR A 562 -5.86 -5.32 -1.83
N TYR A 563 -5.77 -4.11 -1.26
CA TYR A 563 -6.94 -3.27 -0.93
C TYR A 563 -6.99 -1.92 -1.64
N GLY A 564 -5.94 -1.52 -2.36
CA GLY A 564 -5.87 -0.22 -3.02
C GLY A 564 -5.61 0.96 -2.08
N VAL A 565 -5.16 0.70 -0.85
CA VAL A 565 -4.91 1.70 0.21
C VAL A 565 -3.41 1.99 0.30
N ASP A 566 -3.01 3.23 0.04
CA ASP A 566 -1.60 3.66 0.11
C ASP A 566 -1.25 4.26 1.47
N TYR A 567 -0.68 3.44 2.35
CA TYR A 567 -0.21 3.86 3.67
C TYR A 567 0.81 4.99 3.63
N TYR A 568 1.69 5.08 2.63
CA TYR A 568 2.68 6.16 2.60
C TYR A 568 2.04 7.50 2.25
N GLY A 569 1.15 7.51 1.25
CA GLY A 569 0.38 8.72 0.93
C GLY A 569 -0.46 9.20 2.12
N ILE A 570 -1.14 8.28 2.80
CA ILE A 570 -1.94 8.59 4.01
C ILE A 570 -1.06 9.08 5.16
N HIS A 571 0.10 8.45 5.40
CA HIS A 571 1.04 8.86 6.45
C HIS A 571 1.52 10.30 6.23
N ILE A 572 1.88 10.66 5.00
CA ILE A 572 2.28 12.03 4.64
C ILE A 572 1.14 13.02 4.91
N LEU A 573 -0.07 12.72 4.43
CA LEU A 573 -1.23 13.60 4.60
C LEU A 573 -1.62 13.77 6.08
N SER A 574 -1.48 12.71 6.86
CA SER A 574 -1.75 12.72 8.30
C SER A 574 -0.82 13.67 9.06
N HIS A 575 0.46 13.75 8.67
CA HIS A 575 1.43 14.68 9.26
C HIS A 575 1.22 16.13 8.80
N LEU A 576 0.65 16.32 7.61
CA LEU A 576 0.26 17.65 7.10
C LEU A 576 -1.06 18.16 7.70
N GLY A 577 -1.80 17.32 8.42
CA GLY A 577 -3.17 17.64 8.86
C GLY A 577 -4.18 17.73 7.70
N ASP A 578 -3.87 17.13 6.54
CA ASP A 578 -4.74 17.10 5.38
C ASP A 578 -5.70 15.91 5.47
N LEU A 579 -6.61 16.01 6.44
CA LEU A 579 -7.43 14.89 6.88
C LEU A 579 -8.48 14.48 5.84
N ASP A 580 -8.95 15.40 5.00
CA ASP A 580 -9.94 15.09 3.97
C ASP A 580 -9.33 14.25 2.85
N ARG A 581 -8.12 14.56 2.39
CA ARG A 581 -7.41 13.69 1.45
C ARG A 581 -6.98 12.38 2.10
N ALA A 582 -6.58 12.39 3.38
CA ALA A 582 -6.26 11.16 4.10
C ALA A 582 -7.48 10.22 4.17
N ARG A 583 -8.67 10.75 4.51
CA ARG A 583 -9.95 10.00 4.50
C ARG A 583 -10.26 9.43 3.12
N ALA A 584 -10.12 10.26 2.07
CA ALA A 584 -10.37 9.82 0.70
C ALA A 584 -9.48 8.64 0.30
N LEU A 585 -8.18 8.70 0.62
CA LEU A 585 -7.23 7.63 0.29
C LEU A 585 -7.32 6.40 1.21
N SER A 586 -8.03 6.49 2.32
CA SER A 586 -8.28 5.35 3.22
C SER A 586 -9.37 4.40 2.73
N VAL A 587 -10.12 4.77 1.67
CA VAL A 587 -11.21 3.94 1.16
C VAL A 587 -10.62 2.78 0.33
N PRO A 588 -10.83 1.51 0.73
CA PRO A 588 -10.35 0.37 -0.02
C PRO A 588 -11.16 0.14 -1.32
N TYR A 589 -10.85 -0.91 -2.05
CA TYR A 589 -11.75 -1.42 -3.09
C TYR A 589 -13.12 -1.78 -2.50
N ALA A 590 -14.20 -1.51 -3.24
CA ALA A 590 -15.58 -1.73 -2.75
C ALA A 590 -15.89 -3.20 -2.46
N ASP A 591 -15.31 -4.11 -3.26
CA ASP A 591 -15.50 -5.56 -3.13
C ASP A 591 -14.51 -6.19 -2.12
N GLY A 592 -13.70 -5.37 -1.44
CA GLY A 592 -12.68 -5.81 -0.50
C GLY A 592 -11.36 -6.21 -1.18
N ALA A 593 -10.66 -7.19 -0.59
CA ALA A 593 -9.39 -7.67 -1.11
C ALA A 593 -9.54 -8.15 -2.56
N GLN A 594 -8.70 -7.66 -3.49
CA GLN A 594 -8.79 -8.17 -4.85
C GLN A 594 -8.32 -9.62 -4.94
N TRP A 595 -7.27 -10.00 -4.19
CA TRP A 595 -6.57 -11.29 -4.25
C TRP A 595 -6.30 -11.83 -2.84
N TRP A 596 -5.98 -13.11 -2.78
CA TRP A 596 -5.10 -13.64 -1.75
C TRP A 596 -3.67 -13.28 -2.11
N LEU A 597 -2.91 -12.77 -1.15
CA LEU A 597 -1.52 -12.38 -1.32
C LEU A 597 -0.69 -12.94 -0.18
N GLU A 598 0.38 -13.67 -0.51
CA GLU A 598 1.42 -14.09 0.41
C GLU A 598 2.72 -13.35 0.12
N VAL A 599 3.23 -12.65 1.12
CA VAL A 599 4.62 -12.16 1.11
C VAL A 599 5.50 -13.30 1.58
N VAL A 600 6.42 -13.73 0.73
CA VAL A 600 7.43 -14.75 1.02
C VAL A 600 8.77 -14.06 1.22
N VAL A 601 9.40 -14.23 2.38
CA VAL A 601 10.76 -13.75 2.67
C VAL A 601 11.75 -14.90 2.49
N MET A 602 12.78 -14.69 1.68
CA MET A 602 13.84 -15.67 1.42
C MET A 602 15.03 -15.38 2.31
N HIS A 603 15.26 -16.17 3.36
CA HIS A 603 16.39 -15.99 4.26
C HIS A 603 17.70 -16.54 3.71
N GLU A 604 18.81 -16.07 4.29
CA GLU A 604 20.15 -16.61 4.04
C GLU A 604 20.31 -17.98 4.71
N ASP A 605 20.61 -19.03 3.96
CA ASP A 605 20.85 -20.37 4.54
C ASP A 605 22.32 -20.61 4.90
N LYS A 606 23.25 -19.78 4.42
CA LYS A 606 24.69 -19.90 4.63
C LYS A 606 25.42 -18.57 4.50
N PRO A 607 26.52 -18.35 5.24
CA PRO A 607 27.41 -17.21 5.04
C PRO A 607 28.25 -17.41 3.77
N GLY A 608 28.65 -16.31 3.12
CA GLY A 608 29.45 -16.36 1.90
C GLY A 608 29.45 -15.04 1.14
N MET A 609 30.06 -15.03 -0.05
CA MET A 609 29.88 -13.94 -1.01
C MET A 609 28.88 -14.38 -2.06
N MET A 610 27.85 -13.57 -2.30
CA MET A 610 26.83 -13.86 -3.32
C MET A 610 27.48 -13.89 -4.71
N LYS A 611 27.30 -14.99 -5.44
CA LYS A 611 27.81 -15.16 -6.81
C LYS A 611 26.72 -14.90 -7.86
N THR A 612 25.47 -15.23 -7.54
CA THR A 612 24.32 -15.01 -8.43
C THR A 612 24.07 -13.51 -8.63
N GLU A 613 23.98 -13.07 -9.88
CA GLU A 613 23.76 -11.65 -10.24
C GLU A 613 22.50 -11.08 -9.57
N ASP A 614 21.36 -11.76 -9.76
CA ASP A 614 20.08 -11.39 -9.17
C ASP A 614 19.20 -12.65 -9.09
N SER A 615 19.13 -13.29 -7.92
CA SER A 615 18.45 -14.57 -7.72
C SER A 615 16.94 -14.48 -7.88
N GLY A 616 16.32 -13.36 -7.46
CA GLY A 616 14.91 -13.12 -7.69
C GLY A 616 14.57 -12.96 -9.16
N LYS A 617 15.35 -12.18 -9.91
CA LYS A 617 15.19 -12.08 -11.36
C LYS A 617 15.38 -13.43 -12.05
N LEU A 618 16.41 -14.20 -11.65
CA LEU A 618 16.67 -15.53 -12.21
C LEU A 618 15.45 -16.46 -12.04
N LEU A 619 14.83 -16.49 -10.85
CA LEU A 619 13.62 -17.27 -10.60
C LEU A 619 12.52 -16.87 -11.59
N LEU A 620 12.22 -15.58 -11.68
CA LEU A 620 11.12 -15.07 -12.48
C LEU A 620 11.34 -15.24 -14.00
N ASP A 621 12.58 -15.16 -14.47
CA ASP A 621 12.90 -15.40 -15.88
C ASP A 621 12.84 -16.90 -16.22
N THR A 622 13.08 -17.78 -15.24
CA THR A 622 13.09 -19.24 -15.43
C THR A 622 11.68 -19.86 -15.39
N TYR A 623 10.79 -19.32 -14.56
CA TYR A 623 9.46 -19.90 -14.31
C TYR A 623 8.34 -18.92 -14.67
N PRO A 624 7.78 -18.99 -15.90
CA PRO A 624 6.76 -18.06 -16.38
C PRO A 624 5.46 -18.06 -15.58
N ASP A 625 5.09 -19.20 -15.01
CA ASP A 625 3.91 -19.34 -14.16
C ASP A 625 4.10 -18.66 -12.80
N ILE A 626 5.30 -18.77 -12.20
CA ILE A 626 5.66 -17.98 -11.01
C ILE A 626 5.64 -16.49 -11.35
N ARG A 627 6.22 -16.09 -12.50
CA ARG A 627 6.21 -14.69 -12.94
C ARG A 627 4.78 -14.13 -13.08
N ALA A 628 3.84 -14.93 -13.57
CA ALA A 628 2.45 -14.51 -13.68
C ALA A 628 1.76 -14.32 -12.31
N ALA A 629 2.23 -15.02 -11.27
CA ALA A 629 1.69 -14.96 -9.92
C ALA A 629 2.43 -14.00 -8.98
N VAL A 630 3.53 -13.39 -9.40
CA VAL A 630 4.29 -12.44 -8.56
C VAL A 630 3.95 -11.01 -8.96
N ALA A 631 3.31 -10.28 -8.04
CA ALA A 631 2.88 -8.90 -8.24
C ALA A 631 3.96 -7.86 -7.92
N ASP A 632 4.82 -8.17 -6.95
CA ASP A 632 5.93 -7.32 -6.50
C ASP A 632 7.05 -8.21 -5.97
N TYR A 633 8.30 -7.81 -6.15
CA TYR A 633 9.45 -8.52 -5.59
C TYR A 633 10.65 -7.60 -5.51
N LYS A 634 11.61 -7.94 -4.63
CA LYS A 634 12.92 -7.29 -4.60
C LYS A 634 13.99 -8.27 -4.15
N THR A 635 15.07 -8.35 -4.92
CA THR A 635 16.31 -9.02 -4.53
C THR A 635 17.19 -8.05 -3.73
N HIS A 636 17.40 -8.36 -2.46
CA HIS A 636 18.18 -7.56 -1.50
C HIS A 636 19.66 -7.91 -1.49
N ARG A 637 20.02 -9.15 -1.82
CA ARG A 637 21.40 -9.61 -1.93
C ARG A 637 21.71 -10.02 -3.37
N LYS A 638 22.57 -9.25 -4.02
CA LYS A 638 23.04 -9.43 -5.40
C LYS A 638 24.53 -9.78 -5.41
N LYS A 639 25.05 -10.13 -6.58
CA LYS A 639 26.45 -10.54 -6.72
C LYS A 639 27.42 -9.55 -6.08
N GLY A 640 28.40 -10.11 -5.36
CA GLY A 640 29.43 -9.34 -4.67
C GLY A 640 29.01 -8.85 -3.27
N GLU A 641 27.77 -9.07 -2.87
CA GLU A 641 27.33 -8.75 -1.50
C GLU A 641 27.61 -9.90 -0.53
N ARG A 642 27.90 -9.54 0.71
CA ARG A 642 28.19 -10.49 1.79
C ARG A 642 26.90 -11.05 2.36
N LEU A 643 26.84 -12.38 2.49
CA LEU A 643 25.86 -13.09 3.29
C LEU A 643 26.46 -13.43 4.65
N TYR A 644 25.69 -13.18 5.70
CA TYR A 644 26.04 -13.44 7.09
C TYR A 644 25.54 -14.80 7.57
N GLY A 645 24.56 -15.39 6.88
CA GLY A 645 23.98 -16.69 7.19
C GLY A 645 22.91 -16.65 8.28
N PRO A 646 22.31 -17.81 8.60
CA PRO A 646 21.08 -17.89 9.40
C PRO A 646 21.28 -17.61 10.89
N THR A 647 22.52 -17.66 11.39
CA THR A 647 22.86 -17.39 12.80
C THR A 647 23.30 -15.94 13.02
N ALA A 648 23.20 -15.09 11.98
CA ALA A 648 23.54 -13.68 12.09
C ALA A 648 22.62 -12.98 13.09
N THR A 649 23.20 -12.08 13.89
CA THR A 649 22.45 -11.26 14.86
C THR A 649 21.75 -10.06 14.22
N LEU A 650 21.98 -9.82 12.93
CA LEU A 650 21.35 -8.77 12.15
C LEU A 650 20.26 -9.39 11.27
N PHE A 651 19.09 -8.77 11.23
CA PHE A 651 18.06 -9.13 10.25
C PHE A 651 18.60 -8.94 8.82
N SER A 652 18.68 -10.04 8.06
CA SER A 652 19.12 -10.05 6.67
C SER A 652 18.36 -11.12 5.90
N TYR A 653 17.98 -10.80 4.67
CA TYR A 653 17.27 -11.70 3.76
C TYR A 653 17.74 -11.47 2.32
N LEU A 654 17.60 -12.49 1.48
CA LEU A 654 18.04 -12.52 0.10
C LEU A 654 17.08 -11.79 -0.82
N ALA A 655 15.78 -12.02 -0.66
CA ALA A 655 14.72 -11.47 -1.48
C ALA A 655 13.38 -11.55 -0.77
N TYR A 656 12.39 -10.79 -1.25
CA TYR A 656 10.98 -11.09 -0.97
C TYR A 656 10.17 -11.15 -2.26
N PHE A 657 9.03 -11.86 -2.22
CA PHE A 657 8.05 -11.94 -3.30
C PHE A 657 6.64 -11.76 -2.75
N SER A 658 5.82 -10.93 -3.39
CA SER A 658 4.37 -10.86 -3.18
C SER A 658 3.68 -11.76 -4.20
N VAL A 659 3.38 -12.98 -3.77
CA VAL A 659 2.71 -14.03 -4.57
C VAL A 659 1.21 -13.90 -4.42
N VAL A 660 0.46 -14.07 -5.50
CA VAL A 660 -0.98 -13.73 -5.52
C VAL A 660 -1.83 -14.81 -6.19
N SER A 661 -3.07 -14.97 -5.72
CA SER A 661 -4.08 -15.78 -6.37
C SER A 661 -5.48 -15.17 -6.27
N ARG A 662 -6.25 -15.30 -7.36
CA ARG A 662 -7.67 -14.98 -7.43
C ARG A 662 -8.57 -16.19 -7.14
N GLU A 663 -8.01 -17.40 -7.08
CA GLU A 663 -8.77 -18.63 -6.98
C GLU A 663 -9.12 -18.97 -5.54
N SER A 664 -8.11 -19.10 -4.69
CA SER A 664 -8.29 -19.40 -3.27
C SER A 664 -7.03 -19.10 -2.48
N ARG A 665 -7.17 -19.04 -1.14
CA ARG A 665 -6.03 -18.97 -0.23
C ARG A 665 -5.09 -20.15 -0.45
N GLU A 666 -5.64 -21.37 -0.57
CA GLU A 666 -4.84 -22.58 -0.73
C GLU A 666 -4.00 -22.54 -2.01
N ASP A 667 -4.57 -22.08 -3.12
CA ASP A 667 -3.84 -21.91 -4.38
C ASP A 667 -2.68 -20.90 -4.24
N CYS A 668 -2.92 -19.76 -3.57
CA CYS A 668 -1.89 -18.77 -3.25
C CYS A 668 -0.73 -19.41 -2.46
N LEU A 669 -1.05 -20.12 -1.37
CA LEU A 669 -0.06 -20.76 -0.51
C LEU A 669 0.74 -21.83 -1.27
N ARG A 670 0.10 -22.60 -2.17
CA ARG A 670 0.78 -23.60 -3.01
C ARG A 670 1.72 -22.95 -4.00
N MET A 671 1.32 -21.84 -4.61
CA MET A 671 2.19 -21.08 -5.51
C MET A 671 3.38 -20.46 -4.75
N ALA A 672 3.16 -19.95 -3.55
CA ALA A 672 4.22 -19.43 -2.70
C ALA A 672 5.18 -20.53 -2.22
N GLN A 673 4.69 -21.72 -1.90
CA GLN A 673 5.55 -22.87 -1.63
C GLN A 673 6.40 -23.23 -2.85
N LYS A 674 5.83 -23.17 -4.06
CA LYS A 674 6.59 -23.37 -5.30
C LYS A 674 7.68 -22.31 -5.49
N VAL A 675 7.44 -21.05 -5.13
CA VAL A 675 8.47 -20.00 -5.11
C VAL A 675 9.62 -20.38 -4.19
N ARG A 676 9.32 -20.82 -2.95
CA ARG A 676 10.34 -21.29 -2.00
C ARG A 676 11.17 -22.44 -2.56
N ASP A 677 10.52 -23.46 -3.09
CA ASP A 677 11.18 -24.67 -3.60
C ASP A 677 12.05 -24.43 -4.83
N LYS A 678 11.72 -23.42 -5.65
CA LYS A 678 12.40 -23.12 -6.91
C LYS A 678 13.44 -22.02 -6.81
N PHE A 679 13.44 -21.24 -5.73
CA PHE A 679 14.42 -20.19 -5.53
C PHE A 679 15.80 -20.79 -5.26
N THR A 680 16.79 -20.36 -6.04
CA THR A 680 18.15 -20.86 -5.94
C THR A 680 19.15 -19.71 -6.07
N TYR A 681 20.30 -19.87 -5.42
CA TYR A 681 21.42 -18.94 -5.51
C TYR A 681 22.74 -19.66 -5.24
N GLU A 682 23.83 -19.10 -5.76
CA GLU A 682 25.20 -19.58 -5.60
C GLU A 682 26.00 -18.61 -4.72
N ILE A 683 26.91 -19.17 -3.92
CA ILE A 683 27.91 -18.43 -3.16
C ILE A 683 29.31 -18.86 -3.58
N GLU A 684 30.30 -18.01 -3.32
CA GLU A 684 31.73 -18.35 -3.41
C GLU A 684 32.22 -19.21 -2.25
#